data_AF-A0A960LRF8-F1
#
_entry.id   AF-A0A960LRF8-F1
#
_cell.length_a   1.000
_cell.length_b   1.000
_cell.length_c   1.000
_cell.angle_alpha   90.00
_cell.angle_beta   90.00
_cell.angle_gamma   90.00
#
_symmetry.space_group_name_H-M   'P 1'
#
loop_
_entity.id
_entity.type
_entity.pdbx_description
1 polymer ?
#
loop_
_entity_poly.entity_id
_entity_poly.type
_entity_poly.pdbx_seq_one_letter_code
_entity_poly.pdbx_strand_id
1 'polypeptide(L)'
;MTETAPINLIPATKWWHAEKEGDRIVCDLCPRECRLGEEQRGFCFVRKNEGGEMVLTTYGKSTGFCIDPIEKKPLNHFLPGTPVLSFGTAGCNLGCKFCQNWDISKSREIEILSQNASPEAIVRAAKKSGCRSIAFTYNDPVIWAEYAIETAKIARAEGIKTVAVTAGYITPEARPEFFEFIDAANVDLKAFTDVFYRQLAYARLDPVLDTLKWLKHESNTWFEITTLIIPGQNDSPEEIGRMCDWVLDNLGDDVPLHFTAFHPDFKMRDIPATPHQTLIEARAIALDRGIKYAYVGNVLDGDRQNTYCPSCREIVIERNHYELGRYQIRDGGCANCGEKIPGVFENEAGNWGRKRLPLSIRDTTTTQNHAMEASNHEEPTFNATTQEALLGYARHLVESAILNRPILPTLPPRIAEIPCQGLFVSLKRGHLLRGCIGNYRSDETHPISALLERAAPSVATQDRRFPSIVPEEFPYLSLEITPMHAFRELAETGEDRVGAIEIGKHGLILGRGEKRGLLLPQVAVEQGYDARTFLEQVSQKAGFPKDAWLREDTTLTVFEGTPFSSLPTSQEIDPTSFPRPILEALAPLTNALLSGKPGEMQVPTILNQPCNHPLGVILEVGDHRTFALHAGGSLVDQIRDACRSLLAEGRVPD
;
A
#
# COMPACT_ATOMS: atom_id res chain seq x y z
N MET A 1 11.23 -43.82 -0.30
CA MET A 1 12.25 -42.86 0.14
C MET A 1 12.28 -41.76 -0.91
N THR A 2 11.44 -40.76 -0.74
CA THR A 2 11.38 -39.56 -1.59
C THR A 2 11.94 -38.44 -0.74
N GLU A 3 13.18 -38.04 -1.04
CA GLU A 3 13.83 -36.91 -0.40
C GLU A 3 13.03 -35.64 -0.68
N THR A 4 12.43 -35.08 0.37
CA THR A 4 11.90 -33.72 0.36
C THR A 4 13.09 -32.76 0.37
N ALA A 5 13.28 -32.01 -0.71
CA ALA A 5 14.27 -30.95 -0.77
C ALA A 5 13.97 -29.84 0.28
N PRO A 6 14.98 -29.23 0.90
CA PRO A 6 14.79 -28.19 1.90
C PRO A 6 14.23 -26.89 1.30
N ILE A 7 13.31 -26.25 2.02
CA ILE A 7 12.57 -25.01 1.66
C ILE A 7 13.48 -23.74 1.54
N ASN A 8 14.80 -23.89 1.65
CA ASN A 8 15.76 -22.78 1.65
C ASN A 8 16.69 -22.71 0.42
N LEU A 9 16.42 -23.48 -0.64
CA LEU A 9 17.17 -23.35 -1.89
C LEU A 9 16.52 -22.25 -2.75
N ILE A 10 17.20 -21.12 -2.91
CA ILE A 10 16.85 -20.14 -3.94
C ILE A 10 17.00 -20.87 -5.28
N PRO A 11 15.95 -21.06 -6.08
CA PRO A 11 16.06 -21.87 -7.28
C PRO A 11 16.95 -21.17 -8.30
N ALA A 12 17.85 -21.96 -8.90
CA ALA A 12 18.57 -21.56 -10.10
C ALA A 12 17.53 -21.27 -11.19
N THR A 13 17.66 -20.11 -11.84
CA THR A 13 16.73 -19.69 -12.90
C THR A 13 17.25 -20.12 -14.27
N LYS A 14 16.35 -20.23 -15.26
CA LYS A 14 16.69 -20.80 -16.58
C LYS A 14 17.09 -19.76 -17.63
N TRP A 15 16.53 -18.56 -17.58
CA TRP A 15 16.67 -17.57 -18.66
C TRP A 15 17.83 -16.62 -18.40
N TRP A 16 19.04 -17.14 -18.58
CA TRP A 16 20.26 -16.35 -18.57
C TRP A 16 21.40 -17.09 -19.27
N HIS A 17 22.43 -16.34 -19.66
CA HIS A 17 23.68 -16.90 -20.15
C HIS A 17 24.88 -16.11 -19.62
N ALA A 18 26.05 -16.75 -19.60
CA ALA A 18 27.31 -16.06 -19.33
C ALA A 18 27.67 -15.14 -20.51
N GLU A 19 28.12 -13.92 -20.21
CA GLU A 19 28.61 -12.98 -21.22
C GLU A 19 29.86 -13.54 -21.91
N LYS A 20 29.94 -13.45 -23.25
CA LYS A 20 31.02 -14.05 -24.03
C LYS A 20 32.40 -13.46 -23.71
N GLU A 21 32.44 -12.19 -23.30
CA GLU A 21 33.65 -11.45 -22.93
C GLU A 21 33.36 -10.68 -21.63
N GLY A 22 33.71 -11.26 -20.48
CA GLY A 22 33.49 -10.64 -19.17
C GLY A 22 33.25 -11.66 -18.06
N ASP A 23 32.99 -11.15 -16.85
CA ASP A 23 32.65 -11.89 -15.64
C ASP A 23 31.16 -11.75 -15.26
N ARG A 24 30.33 -11.34 -16.22
CA ARG A 24 28.91 -11.03 -16.00
C ARG A 24 28.00 -12.10 -16.58
N ILE A 25 26.78 -12.13 -16.07
CA ILE A 25 25.66 -12.88 -16.65
C ILE A 25 24.69 -11.92 -17.32
N VAL A 26 23.97 -12.39 -18.34
CA VAL A 26 22.93 -11.65 -19.05
C VAL A 26 21.59 -12.32 -18.80
N CYS A 27 20.59 -11.56 -18.35
CA CYS A 27 19.23 -12.05 -18.12
C CYS A 27 18.42 -12.09 -19.42
N ASP A 28 17.96 -13.25 -19.85
CA ASP A 28 17.22 -13.45 -21.10
C ASP A 28 15.70 -13.51 -20.91
N LEU A 29 15.20 -13.32 -19.69
CA LEU A 29 13.77 -13.45 -19.36
C LEU A 29 12.92 -12.36 -20.02
N CYS A 30 13.39 -11.11 -19.98
CA CYS A 30 12.62 -9.96 -20.46
C CYS A 30 13.49 -9.07 -21.35
N PRO A 31 12.88 -8.22 -22.21
CA PRO A 31 13.62 -7.41 -23.19
C PRO A 31 14.57 -6.34 -22.63
N ARG A 32 14.89 -6.39 -21.33
CA ARG A 32 15.88 -5.54 -20.69
C ARG A 32 17.30 -6.06 -20.78
N GLU A 33 17.48 -7.37 -20.94
CA GLU A 33 18.81 -7.98 -21.12
C GLU A 33 19.81 -7.50 -20.07
N CYS A 34 19.40 -7.49 -18.79
CA CYS A 34 20.21 -6.95 -17.71
C CYS A 34 21.55 -7.70 -17.63
N ARG A 35 22.66 -6.96 -17.71
CA ARG A 35 24.02 -7.48 -17.56
C ARG A 35 24.47 -7.28 -16.12
N LEU A 36 24.69 -8.37 -15.40
CA LEU A 36 24.89 -8.39 -13.95
C LEU A 36 26.26 -8.96 -13.61
N GLY A 37 27.09 -8.15 -12.96
CA GLY A 37 28.27 -8.67 -12.24
C GLY A 37 27.86 -9.39 -10.96
N GLU A 38 28.83 -10.02 -10.29
CA GLU A 38 28.62 -10.74 -9.03
C GLU A 38 27.86 -9.87 -8.00
N GLU A 39 26.92 -10.49 -7.29
CA GLU A 39 26.00 -9.87 -6.31
C GLU A 39 25.05 -8.79 -6.87
N GLN A 40 25.11 -8.45 -8.15
CA GLN A 40 24.23 -7.43 -8.73
C GLN A 40 22.82 -7.94 -8.98
N ARG A 41 21.85 -7.04 -8.79
CA ARG A 41 20.43 -7.28 -9.07
C ARG A 41 20.02 -6.64 -10.40
N GLY A 42 19.15 -7.33 -11.14
CA GLY A 42 18.48 -6.79 -12.31
C GLY A 42 17.60 -5.58 -11.97
N PHE A 43 17.12 -4.88 -13.00
CA PHE A 43 16.24 -3.72 -12.80
C PHE A 43 15.03 -4.08 -11.91
N CYS A 44 14.50 -5.28 -12.07
CA CYS A 44 13.36 -5.78 -11.30
C CYS A 44 13.65 -5.98 -9.82
N PHE A 45 14.91 -5.87 -9.39
CA PHE A 45 15.45 -6.11 -8.05
C PHE A 45 15.36 -7.55 -7.53
N VAL A 46 14.52 -8.40 -8.11
CA VAL A 46 14.28 -9.76 -7.59
C VAL A 46 15.19 -10.83 -8.19
N ARG A 47 15.79 -10.56 -9.35
CA ARG A 47 16.76 -11.43 -10.01
C ARG A 47 18.17 -10.95 -9.71
N LYS A 48 19.02 -11.83 -9.21
CA LYS A 48 20.38 -11.51 -8.72
C LYS A 48 21.39 -12.46 -9.34
N ASN A 49 22.57 -11.97 -9.68
CA ASN A 49 23.73 -12.82 -9.94
C ASN A 49 24.36 -13.21 -8.59
N GLU A 50 24.38 -14.49 -8.28
CA GLU A 50 24.96 -15.04 -7.04
C GLU A 50 25.78 -16.28 -7.40
N GLY A 51 27.09 -16.24 -7.14
CA GLY A 51 28.00 -17.32 -7.49
C GLY A 51 28.14 -17.55 -9.00
N GLY A 52 27.96 -16.50 -9.82
CA GLY A 52 27.95 -16.61 -11.29
C GLY A 52 26.68 -17.22 -11.88
N GLU A 53 25.63 -17.44 -11.10
CA GLU A 53 24.33 -17.95 -11.56
C GLU A 53 23.20 -16.96 -11.26
N MET A 54 22.17 -16.94 -12.12
CA MET A 54 20.98 -16.12 -11.88
C MET A 54 20.04 -16.81 -10.89
N VAL A 55 19.72 -16.13 -9.79
CA VAL A 55 18.83 -16.63 -8.74
C VAL A 55 17.58 -15.74 -8.57
N LEU A 56 16.44 -16.35 -8.21
CA LEU A 56 15.18 -15.64 -7.94
C LEU A 56 14.96 -15.43 -6.43
N THR A 57 15.29 -14.23 -5.94
CA THR A 57 15.28 -13.91 -4.50
C THR A 57 13.88 -13.78 -3.87
N THR A 58 12.82 -13.78 -4.69
CA THR A 58 11.41 -13.74 -4.26
C THR A 58 10.68 -15.08 -4.38
N TYR A 59 11.37 -16.16 -4.72
CA TYR A 59 10.71 -17.46 -4.79
C TYR A 59 10.13 -17.85 -3.41
N GLY A 60 8.89 -18.34 -3.40
CA GLY A 60 8.17 -18.69 -2.16
C GLY A 60 7.76 -17.49 -1.28
N LYS A 61 7.95 -16.25 -1.76
CA LYS A 61 7.68 -15.01 -1.01
C LYS A 61 6.59 -14.20 -1.72
N SER A 62 5.55 -13.78 -1.00
CA SER A 62 4.47 -12.96 -1.55
C SER A 62 4.14 -11.75 -0.70
N THR A 63 3.89 -10.60 -1.34
CA THR A 63 3.50 -9.35 -0.66
C THR A 63 2.06 -9.36 -0.10
N GLY A 64 1.32 -10.46 -0.30
CA GLY A 64 0.01 -10.68 0.28
C GLY A 64 -0.90 -11.52 -0.60
N PHE A 65 -1.94 -12.08 0.02
CA PHE A 65 -2.94 -12.90 -0.64
C PHE A 65 -4.33 -12.29 -0.46
N CYS A 66 -5.14 -12.34 -1.51
CA CYS A 66 -6.52 -11.89 -1.44
C CYS A 66 -7.39 -12.63 -2.43
N ILE A 67 -8.56 -13.09 -2.00
CA ILE A 67 -9.59 -13.53 -2.94
C ILE A 67 -10.39 -12.31 -3.36
N ASP A 68 -10.43 -12.09 -4.67
CA ASP A 68 -11.15 -11.01 -5.33
C ASP A 68 -12.09 -11.63 -6.41
N PRO A 69 -13.07 -10.88 -6.93
CA PRO A 69 -13.79 -11.26 -8.15
C PRO A 69 -12.85 -11.24 -9.36
N ILE A 70 -13.09 -12.13 -10.33
CA ILE A 70 -12.29 -12.22 -11.56
C ILE A 70 -12.34 -10.92 -12.40
N GLU A 71 -13.45 -10.17 -12.32
CA GLU A 71 -13.61 -8.87 -12.99
C GLU A 71 -12.59 -7.83 -12.52
N LYS A 72 -12.01 -8.00 -11.33
CA LYS A 72 -10.93 -7.12 -10.83
C LYS A 72 -9.58 -7.42 -11.48
N LYS A 73 -9.45 -8.54 -12.21
CA LYS A 73 -8.28 -8.89 -13.04
C LYS A 73 -8.55 -8.55 -14.51
N PRO A 74 -9.13 -7.37 -14.77
CA PRO A 74 -9.94 -7.00 -15.94
C PRO A 74 -10.18 -8.12 -16.97
N LEU A 75 -10.88 -9.16 -16.53
CA LEU A 75 -11.21 -10.35 -17.33
C LEU A 75 -12.72 -10.52 -17.31
N ASN A 76 -13.40 -9.86 -18.26
CA ASN A 76 -14.86 -9.91 -18.36
C ASN A 76 -15.34 -11.17 -19.09
N HIS A 77 -14.48 -11.81 -19.86
CA HIS A 77 -14.80 -12.95 -20.73
C HIS A 77 -14.11 -14.24 -20.25
N PHE A 78 -13.68 -14.29 -19.00
CA PHE A 78 -13.07 -15.47 -18.39
C PHE A 78 -13.71 -15.77 -17.03
N LEU A 79 -14.47 -16.85 -16.96
CA LEU A 79 -15.17 -17.33 -15.76
C LEU A 79 -15.88 -16.22 -14.94
N PRO A 80 -16.79 -15.42 -15.53
CA PRO A 80 -17.39 -14.26 -14.88
C PRO A 80 -18.08 -14.60 -13.55
N GLY A 81 -17.89 -13.74 -12.55
CA GLY A 81 -18.50 -13.86 -11.23
C GLY A 81 -17.81 -14.84 -10.27
N THR A 82 -16.75 -15.51 -10.72
CA THR A 82 -16.04 -16.51 -9.91
C THR A 82 -14.97 -15.90 -8.99
N PRO A 83 -14.67 -16.54 -7.85
CA PRO A 83 -13.57 -16.13 -6.97
C PRO A 83 -12.20 -16.49 -7.54
N VAL A 84 -11.27 -15.54 -7.50
CA VAL A 84 -9.85 -15.72 -7.87
C VAL A 84 -8.92 -15.41 -6.70
N LEU A 85 -8.06 -16.37 -6.33
CA LEU A 85 -7.00 -16.13 -5.34
C LEU A 85 -5.87 -15.33 -5.99
N SER A 86 -5.61 -14.13 -5.49
CA SER A 86 -4.66 -13.18 -6.07
C SER A 86 -3.44 -13.02 -5.19
N PHE A 87 -2.25 -13.01 -5.81
CA PHE A 87 -1.00 -12.69 -5.11
C PHE A 87 0.06 -12.15 -6.06
N GLY A 88 1.08 -11.52 -5.48
CA GLY A 88 2.24 -10.99 -6.19
C GLY A 88 3.51 -10.99 -5.34
N THR A 89 4.62 -10.55 -5.94
CA THR A 89 5.91 -10.38 -5.26
C THR A 89 6.32 -8.90 -5.25
N ALA A 90 7.48 -8.59 -4.69
CA ALA A 90 8.11 -7.28 -4.88
C ALA A 90 8.69 -7.14 -6.30
N GLY A 91 8.93 -5.89 -6.73
CA GLY A 91 9.66 -5.57 -7.97
C GLY A 91 8.82 -5.56 -9.25
N CYS A 92 9.40 -5.12 -10.38
CA CYS A 92 8.74 -5.05 -11.70
C CYS A 92 9.74 -4.92 -12.85
N ASN A 93 9.44 -5.52 -14.01
CA ASN A 93 10.19 -5.34 -15.27
C ASN A 93 9.79 -4.07 -16.05
N LEU A 94 8.95 -3.20 -15.50
CA LEU A 94 8.69 -1.84 -16.00
C LEU A 94 9.02 -0.78 -14.94
N GLY A 95 9.28 0.45 -15.37
CA GLY A 95 9.59 1.62 -14.53
C GLY A 95 8.47 2.66 -14.45
N CYS A 96 7.20 2.24 -14.61
CA CYS A 96 6.03 3.13 -14.69
C CYS A 96 6.01 4.24 -13.62
N LYS A 97 6.02 5.51 -14.06
CA LYS A 97 5.85 6.70 -13.19
C LYS A 97 4.42 6.86 -12.65
N PHE A 98 3.45 6.26 -13.32
CA PHE A 98 2.02 6.27 -13.00
C PHE A 98 1.54 5.00 -12.26
N CYS A 99 2.45 4.19 -11.73
CA CYS A 99 2.06 2.90 -11.17
C CYS A 99 1.12 3.05 -9.97
N GLN A 100 -0.09 2.48 -10.05
CA GLN A 100 -1.09 2.48 -8.98
C GLN A 100 -0.85 1.38 -7.91
N ASN A 101 0.06 0.45 -8.18
CA ASN A 101 0.57 -0.56 -7.23
C ASN A 101 2.06 -0.30 -6.92
N TRP A 102 2.46 0.97 -6.81
CA TRP A 102 3.88 1.35 -6.68
C TRP A 102 4.51 0.88 -5.38
N ASP A 103 3.73 0.78 -4.32
CA ASP A 103 4.10 0.26 -3.00
C ASP A 103 4.63 -1.19 -3.09
N ILE A 104 4.02 -2.02 -3.94
CA ILE A 104 4.45 -3.40 -4.18
C ILE A 104 5.53 -3.48 -5.28
N SER A 105 5.28 -2.81 -6.41
CA SER A 105 6.09 -2.98 -7.63
C SER A 105 7.42 -2.20 -7.63
N LYS A 106 7.59 -1.21 -6.72
CA LYS A 106 8.82 -0.40 -6.58
C LYS A 106 9.53 -0.62 -5.25
N SER A 107 8.98 -1.44 -4.36
CA SER A 107 9.67 -1.80 -3.12
C SER A 107 10.94 -2.60 -3.41
N ARG A 108 12.05 -2.16 -2.82
CA ARG A 108 13.35 -2.87 -2.80
C ARG A 108 13.45 -3.82 -1.59
N GLU A 109 12.45 -3.80 -0.72
CA GLU A 109 12.43 -4.49 0.56
C GLU A 109 11.73 -5.86 0.42
N ILE A 110 12.41 -6.78 -0.25
CA ILE A 110 11.90 -8.13 -0.55
C ILE A 110 11.57 -8.92 0.72
N GLU A 111 12.28 -8.68 1.83
CA GLU A 111 12.11 -9.41 3.09
C GLU A 111 11.05 -8.82 4.04
N ILE A 112 10.77 -7.51 3.95
CA ILE A 112 10.01 -6.77 4.98
C ILE A 112 8.48 -6.92 4.80
N LEU A 113 8.03 -7.30 3.60
CA LEU A 113 6.61 -7.33 3.22
C LEU A 113 6.08 -8.71 2.81
N SER A 114 6.94 -9.74 2.80
CA SER A 114 6.60 -11.01 2.15
C SER A 114 6.17 -12.09 3.14
N GLN A 115 4.96 -12.63 2.97
CA GLN A 115 4.55 -13.92 3.54
C GLN A 115 5.26 -15.05 2.79
N ASN A 116 5.78 -16.04 3.52
CA ASN A 116 6.29 -17.26 2.91
C ASN A 116 5.12 -18.19 2.60
N ALA A 117 5.04 -18.63 1.34
CA ALA A 117 4.08 -19.63 0.92
C ALA A 117 4.69 -20.47 -0.20
N SER A 118 4.72 -21.79 -0.02
CA SER A 118 5.02 -22.71 -1.12
C SER A 118 3.94 -22.65 -2.22
N PRO A 119 4.30 -22.97 -3.49
CA PRO A 119 3.32 -23.21 -4.55
C PRO A 119 2.17 -24.14 -4.12
N GLU A 120 2.49 -25.23 -3.41
CA GLU A 120 1.49 -26.19 -2.92
C GLU A 120 0.56 -25.57 -1.87
N ALA A 121 1.07 -24.73 -0.95
CA ALA A 121 0.23 -24.06 0.03
C ALA A 121 -0.75 -23.08 -0.63
N ILE A 122 -0.31 -22.37 -1.68
CA ILE A 122 -1.17 -21.47 -2.44
C ILE A 122 -2.30 -22.26 -3.11
N VAL A 123 -1.98 -23.36 -3.79
CA VAL A 123 -2.99 -24.18 -4.47
C VAL A 123 -3.94 -24.83 -3.46
N ARG A 124 -3.44 -25.34 -2.32
CA ARG A 124 -4.29 -25.86 -1.24
C ARG A 124 -5.24 -24.79 -0.69
N ALA A 125 -4.76 -23.57 -0.48
CA ALA A 125 -5.58 -22.46 0.00
C ALA A 125 -6.65 -22.07 -1.03
N ALA A 126 -6.30 -21.98 -2.31
CA ALA A 126 -7.25 -21.73 -3.40
C ALA A 126 -8.35 -22.81 -3.43
N LYS A 127 -7.96 -24.08 -3.36
CA LYS A 127 -8.89 -25.22 -3.35
C LYS A 127 -9.82 -25.18 -2.14
N LYS A 128 -9.27 -24.97 -0.94
CA LYS A 128 -10.03 -24.91 0.32
C LYS A 128 -11.04 -23.77 0.32
N SER A 129 -10.70 -22.64 -0.30
CA SER A 129 -11.56 -21.46 -0.38
C SER A 129 -12.54 -21.50 -1.57
N GLY A 130 -12.56 -22.58 -2.35
CA GLY A 130 -13.43 -22.73 -3.52
C GLY A 130 -13.10 -21.79 -4.67
N CYS A 131 -11.86 -21.28 -4.74
CA CYS A 131 -11.40 -20.45 -5.85
C CYS A 131 -11.41 -21.25 -7.15
N ARG A 132 -11.92 -20.63 -8.22
CA ARG A 132 -11.91 -21.23 -9.56
C ARG A 132 -10.58 -21.02 -10.26
N SER A 133 -9.88 -19.96 -9.87
CA SER A 133 -8.59 -19.60 -10.43
C SER A 133 -7.63 -18.98 -9.41
N ILE A 134 -6.35 -18.93 -9.79
CA ILE A 134 -5.28 -18.22 -9.09
C ILE A 134 -4.72 -17.15 -10.04
N ALA A 135 -4.63 -15.91 -9.57
CA ALA A 135 -4.06 -14.79 -10.32
C ALA A 135 -2.68 -14.38 -9.81
N PHE A 136 -1.71 -14.41 -10.72
CA PHE A 136 -0.39 -13.85 -10.58
C PHE A 136 -0.45 -12.35 -10.95
N THR A 137 -0.39 -11.46 -9.96
CA THR A 137 -0.77 -10.04 -10.11
C THR A 137 -0.05 -9.11 -9.11
N TYR A 138 -0.59 -7.91 -8.87
CA TYR A 138 -0.05 -6.78 -8.08
C TYR A 138 1.21 -6.14 -8.67
N ASN A 139 2.15 -6.98 -9.09
CA ASN A 139 3.25 -6.65 -9.96
C ASN A 139 3.24 -7.55 -11.22
N ASP A 140 4.26 -7.41 -12.07
CA ASP A 140 4.34 -8.21 -13.30
C ASP A 140 4.89 -9.62 -13.00
N PRO A 141 4.14 -10.70 -13.29
CA PRO A 141 4.55 -12.07 -12.97
C PRO A 141 5.72 -12.60 -13.79
N VAL A 142 6.08 -11.95 -14.90
CA VAL A 142 7.23 -12.36 -15.72
C VAL A 142 8.51 -12.38 -14.90
N ILE A 143 8.72 -11.41 -13.99
CA ILE A 143 10.00 -11.31 -13.24
C ILE A 143 10.24 -12.46 -12.28
N TRP A 144 9.18 -13.16 -11.86
CA TRP A 144 9.19 -14.30 -10.94
C TRP A 144 8.58 -15.54 -11.59
N ALA A 145 8.78 -15.68 -12.91
CA ALA A 145 8.19 -16.73 -13.75
C ALA A 145 8.31 -18.15 -13.19
N GLU A 146 9.44 -18.54 -12.58
CA GLU A 146 9.63 -19.88 -12.01
C GLU A 146 8.59 -20.18 -10.93
N TYR A 147 8.34 -19.22 -10.04
CA TYR A 147 7.36 -19.35 -8.97
C TYR A 147 5.92 -19.38 -9.49
N ALA A 148 5.62 -18.59 -10.53
CA ALA A 148 4.32 -18.62 -11.21
C ALA A 148 4.07 -19.96 -11.92
N ILE A 149 5.05 -20.45 -12.70
CA ILE A 149 4.96 -21.69 -13.48
C ILE A 149 4.76 -22.90 -12.56
N GLU A 150 5.52 -23.01 -11.48
CA GLU A 150 5.38 -24.14 -10.55
C GLU A 150 4.03 -24.13 -9.85
N THR A 151 3.57 -22.95 -9.40
CA THR A 151 2.22 -22.79 -8.84
C THR A 151 1.16 -23.17 -9.88
N ALA A 152 1.33 -22.79 -11.14
CA ALA A 152 0.39 -23.09 -12.21
C ALA A 152 0.34 -24.57 -12.59
N LYS A 153 1.49 -25.26 -12.59
CA LYS A 153 1.56 -26.72 -12.80
C LYS A 153 0.75 -27.46 -11.73
N ILE A 154 0.93 -27.10 -10.46
CA ILE A 154 0.22 -27.72 -9.34
C ILE A 154 -1.28 -27.36 -9.40
N ALA A 155 -1.63 -26.10 -9.68
CA ALA A 155 -3.02 -25.67 -9.82
C ALA A 155 -3.76 -26.47 -10.90
N ARG A 156 -3.13 -26.66 -12.06
CA ARG A 156 -3.70 -27.45 -13.17
C ARG A 156 -3.96 -28.89 -12.78
N ALA A 157 -3.06 -29.53 -12.04
CA ALA A 157 -3.25 -30.90 -11.53
C ALA A 157 -4.46 -31.00 -10.58
N GLU A 158 -4.79 -29.92 -9.88
CA GLU A 158 -5.93 -29.81 -8.98
C GLU A 158 -7.21 -29.25 -9.65
N GLY A 159 -7.19 -29.03 -10.97
CA GLY A 159 -8.31 -28.50 -11.73
C GLY A 159 -8.59 -27.01 -11.51
N ILE A 160 -7.65 -26.26 -10.93
CA ILE A 160 -7.74 -24.83 -10.68
C ILE A 160 -7.06 -24.08 -11.83
N LYS A 161 -7.75 -23.09 -12.39
CA LYS A 161 -7.27 -22.28 -13.51
C LYS A 161 -6.24 -21.26 -13.06
N THR A 162 -5.38 -20.79 -13.96
CA THR A 162 -4.44 -19.70 -13.62
C THR A 162 -4.53 -18.49 -14.54
N VAL A 163 -4.26 -17.34 -13.95
CA VAL A 163 -4.39 -16.02 -14.57
C VAL A 163 -3.09 -15.25 -14.41
N ALA A 164 -2.59 -14.62 -15.48
CA ALA A 164 -1.51 -13.65 -15.43
C ALA A 164 -2.04 -12.23 -15.66
N VAL A 165 -1.77 -11.30 -14.75
CA VAL A 165 -1.96 -9.86 -15.01
C VAL A 165 -0.58 -9.27 -15.27
N THR A 166 -0.27 -8.97 -16.52
CA THR A 166 1.10 -8.69 -16.98
C THR A 166 1.14 -7.53 -17.97
N ALA A 167 2.28 -6.84 -18.05
CA ALA A 167 2.57 -5.90 -19.13
C ALA A 167 2.97 -6.60 -20.43
N GLY A 168 3.08 -7.94 -20.45
CA GLY A 168 3.50 -8.69 -21.64
C GLY A 168 4.94 -8.39 -22.07
N TYR A 169 5.77 -7.88 -21.15
CA TYR A 169 7.15 -7.49 -21.44
C TYR A 169 8.11 -8.65 -21.18
N ILE A 170 8.03 -9.65 -22.05
CA ILE A 170 8.74 -10.95 -21.99
C ILE A 170 9.43 -11.23 -23.32
N THR A 171 10.53 -11.99 -23.32
CA THR A 171 11.24 -12.37 -24.55
C THR A 171 10.55 -13.51 -25.31
N PRO A 172 10.77 -13.64 -26.63
CA PRO A 172 10.28 -14.77 -27.42
C PRO A 172 10.72 -16.14 -26.90
N GLU A 173 11.90 -16.22 -26.27
CA GLU A 173 12.46 -17.44 -25.72
C GLU A 173 11.77 -17.87 -24.42
N ALA A 174 11.37 -16.91 -23.57
CA ALA A 174 10.77 -17.21 -22.28
C ALA A 174 9.25 -17.38 -22.33
N ARG A 175 8.56 -16.67 -23.24
CA ARG A 175 7.09 -16.65 -23.29
C ARG A 175 6.43 -18.03 -23.49
N PRO A 176 6.96 -19.00 -24.27
CA PRO A 176 6.28 -20.27 -24.47
C PRO A 176 6.12 -21.05 -23.17
N GLU A 177 7.19 -21.19 -22.38
CA GLU A 177 7.13 -21.90 -21.09
C GLU A 177 6.31 -21.12 -20.04
N PHE A 178 6.41 -19.79 -20.02
CA PHE A 178 5.62 -18.97 -19.10
C PHE A 178 4.11 -19.12 -19.33
N PHE A 179 3.66 -19.06 -20.59
CA PHE A 179 2.23 -19.13 -20.91
C PHE A 179 1.67 -20.55 -21.06
N GLU A 180 2.51 -21.60 -21.16
CA GLU A 180 2.08 -23.00 -21.27
C GLU A 180 1.07 -23.40 -20.17
N PHE A 181 1.26 -22.87 -18.96
CA PHE A 181 0.43 -23.19 -17.80
C PHE A 181 -0.64 -22.13 -17.46
N ILE A 182 -0.68 -21.02 -18.21
CA ILE A 182 -1.59 -19.89 -17.97
C ILE A 182 -2.86 -20.07 -18.80
N ASP A 183 -4.01 -20.17 -18.14
CA ASP A 183 -5.31 -20.31 -18.81
C ASP A 183 -5.85 -18.97 -19.33
N ALA A 184 -5.59 -17.88 -18.62
CA ALA A 184 -5.93 -16.54 -19.10
C ALA A 184 -4.92 -15.45 -18.73
N ALA A 185 -4.86 -14.39 -19.53
CA ALA A 185 -4.02 -13.23 -19.29
C ALA A 185 -4.80 -11.93 -19.46
N ASN A 186 -4.61 -11.00 -18.54
CA ASN A 186 -4.87 -9.60 -18.81
C ASN A 186 -3.54 -8.93 -19.16
N VAL A 187 -3.43 -8.44 -20.40
CA VAL A 187 -2.22 -7.80 -20.90
C VAL A 187 -2.41 -6.29 -20.91
N ASP A 188 -1.60 -5.62 -20.13
CA ASP A 188 -1.60 -4.18 -20.01
C ASP A 188 -0.87 -3.50 -21.18
N LEU A 189 -1.62 -3.05 -22.19
CA LEU A 189 -1.11 -2.20 -23.26
C LEU A 189 -1.15 -0.73 -22.79
N LYS A 190 -0.05 -0.27 -22.19
CA LYS A 190 -0.02 0.99 -21.43
C LYS A 190 -0.26 2.26 -22.26
N ALA A 191 0.09 2.22 -23.53
CA ALA A 191 -0.11 3.29 -24.51
C ALA A 191 0.12 2.73 -25.92
N PHE A 192 -0.05 3.54 -26.96
CA PHE A 192 0.22 3.16 -28.33
C PHE A 192 1.28 4.05 -29.00
N THR A 193 2.21 4.55 -28.18
CA THR A 193 3.41 5.27 -28.62
C THR A 193 4.66 4.82 -27.88
N ASP A 194 5.76 4.68 -28.60
CA ASP A 194 7.06 4.32 -27.99
C ASP A 194 7.61 5.46 -27.11
N VAL A 195 7.22 6.71 -27.38
CA VAL A 195 7.57 7.88 -26.55
C VAL A 195 7.04 7.70 -25.13
N PHE A 196 5.75 7.35 -24.97
CA PHE A 196 5.16 7.05 -23.67
C PHE A 196 5.93 5.91 -22.97
N TYR A 197 6.19 4.81 -23.70
CA TYR A 197 6.89 3.66 -23.14
C TYR A 197 8.29 4.01 -22.64
N ARG A 198 9.06 4.81 -23.37
CA ARG A 198 10.40 5.22 -22.94
C ARG A 198 10.37 6.19 -21.77
N GLN A 199 9.50 7.20 -21.81
CA GLN A 199 9.54 8.31 -20.86
C GLN A 199 8.79 8.04 -19.56
N LEU A 200 7.68 7.30 -19.63
CA LEU A 200 6.81 7.03 -18.49
C LEU A 200 6.92 5.59 -18.00
N ALA A 201 7.10 4.61 -18.88
CA ALA A 201 7.17 3.18 -18.52
C ALA A 201 8.59 2.61 -18.42
N TYR A 202 9.62 3.30 -18.92
CA TYR A 202 11.01 2.82 -19.01
C TYR A 202 11.10 1.43 -19.68
N ALA A 203 10.40 1.30 -20.80
CA ALA A 203 10.28 0.10 -21.62
C ALA A 203 10.13 0.50 -23.11
N ARG A 204 9.82 -0.48 -23.98
CA ARG A 204 9.52 -0.27 -25.41
C ARG A 204 8.13 -0.83 -25.72
N LEU A 205 7.46 -0.24 -26.71
CA LEU A 205 6.13 -0.71 -27.15
C LEU A 205 6.20 -2.06 -27.90
N ASP A 206 7.14 -2.18 -28.84
CA ASP A 206 7.19 -3.32 -29.77
C ASP A 206 7.21 -4.71 -29.09
N PRO A 207 7.96 -4.96 -28.00
CA PRO A 207 7.95 -6.27 -27.35
C PRO A 207 6.58 -6.67 -26.77
N VAL A 208 5.77 -5.68 -26.35
CA VAL A 208 4.41 -5.94 -25.85
C VAL A 208 3.50 -6.32 -27.02
N LEU A 209 3.60 -5.58 -28.14
CA LEU A 209 2.84 -5.87 -29.36
C LEU A 209 3.19 -7.23 -29.96
N ASP A 210 4.46 -7.61 -29.94
CA ASP A 210 4.93 -8.92 -30.37
C ASP A 210 4.37 -10.05 -29.47
N THR A 211 4.34 -9.83 -28.16
CA THR A 211 3.73 -10.79 -27.22
C THR A 211 2.23 -10.94 -27.44
N LEU A 212 1.49 -9.85 -27.72
CA LEU A 212 0.06 -9.92 -28.04
C LEU A 212 -0.21 -10.72 -29.33
N LYS A 213 0.60 -10.52 -30.37
CA LYS A 213 0.53 -11.31 -31.60
C LYS A 213 0.77 -12.78 -31.32
N TRP A 214 1.80 -13.10 -30.56
CA TRP A 214 2.11 -14.46 -30.19
C TRP A 214 1.00 -15.11 -29.37
N LEU A 215 0.43 -14.41 -28.39
CA LEU A 215 -0.70 -14.91 -27.61
C LEU A 215 -1.89 -15.28 -28.50
N LYS A 216 -2.20 -14.46 -29.50
CA LYS A 216 -3.30 -14.72 -30.44
C LYS A 216 -3.03 -15.89 -31.38
N HIS A 217 -1.83 -15.97 -31.94
CA HIS A 217 -1.55 -16.85 -33.08
C HIS A 217 -0.85 -18.16 -32.70
N GLU A 218 -0.19 -18.20 -31.55
CA GLU A 218 0.68 -19.31 -31.14
C GLU A 218 0.36 -19.89 -29.76
N SER A 219 -0.55 -19.28 -28.99
CA SER A 219 -0.92 -19.74 -27.65
C SER A 219 -2.40 -20.15 -27.56
N ASN A 220 -2.72 -20.96 -26.55
CA ASN A 220 -4.12 -21.27 -26.18
C ASN A 220 -4.62 -20.42 -24.99
N THR A 221 -3.82 -19.47 -24.52
CA THR A 221 -4.16 -18.62 -23.38
C THR A 221 -5.24 -17.62 -23.80
N TRP A 222 -6.38 -17.62 -23.13
CA TRP A 222 -7.38 -16.57 -23.31
C TRP A 222 -6.79 -15.23 -22.89
N PHE A 223 -7.00 -14.14 -23.63
CA PHE A 223 -6.50 -12.85 -23.17
C PHE A 223 -7.41 -11.67 -23.48
N GLU A 224 -7.31 -10.67 -22.62
CA GLU A 224 -7.97 -9.37 -22.73
C GLU A 224 -6.93 -8.27 -22.57
N ILE A 225 -7.15 -7.11 -23.20
CA ILE A 225 -6.21 -6.00 -23.19
C ILE A 225 -6.74 -4.90 -22.26
N THR A 226 -5.88 -4.34 -21.42
CA THR A 226 -6.22 -3.18 -20.59
C THR A 226 -5.29 -2.01 -20.88
N THR A 227 -5.87 -0.83 -21.04
CA THR A 227 -5.16 0.43 -21.20
C THR A 227 -5.64 1.42 -20.15
N LEU A 228 -4.74 1.79 -19.25
CA LEU A 228 -4.95 2.86 -18.30
C LEU A 228 -4.86 4.20 -19.03
N ILE A 229 -5.98 4.92 -19.13
CA ILE A 229 -6.05 6.21 -19.81
C ILE A 229 -5.58 7.31 -18.86
N ILE A 230 -4.54 8.06 -19.23
CA ILE A 230 -3.89 9.10 -18.44
C ILE A 230 -4.05 10.44 -19.18
N PRO A 231 -4.69 11.45 -18.56
CA PRO A 231 -4.94 12.74 -19.19
C PRO A 231 -3.70 13.40 -19.78
N GLY A 232 -3.77 13.77 -21.05
CA GLY A 232 -2.71 14.43 -21.80
C GLY A 232 -1.50 13.55 -22.14
N GLN A 233 -1.55 12.24 -21.88
CA GLN A 233 -0.42 11.33 -22.13
C GLN A 233 -0.72 10.25 -23.16
N ASN A 234 -1.91 9.65 -23.12
CA ASN A 234 -2.34 8.58 -24.05
C ASN A 234 -3.86 8.60 -24.33
N ASP A 235 -4.53 9.72 -24.06
CA ASP A 235 -5.97 9.88 -24.14
C ASP A 235 -6.44 10.58 -25.43
N SER A 236 -5.55 10.80 -26.40
CA SER A 236 -5.92 11.44 -27.66
C SER A 236 -6.76 10.50 -28.55
N PRO A 237 -7.81 11.01 -29.21
CA PRO A 237 -8.62 10.21 -30.13
C PRO A 237 -7.80 9.52 -31.22
N GLU A 238 -6.75 10.17 -31.72
CA GLU A 238 -5.88 9.63 -32.75
C GLU A 238 -5.04 8.45 -32.25
N GLU A 239 -4.52 8.52 -31.01
CA GLU A 239 -3.75 7.41 -30.43
C GLU A 239 -4.65 6.20 -30.15
N ILE A 240 -5.82 6.43 -29.55
CA ILE A 240 -6.81 5.38 -29.28
C ILE A 240 -7.27 4.73 -30.59
N GLY A 241 -7.54 5.54 -31.62
CA GLY A 241 -7.91 5.05 -32.96
C GLY A 241 -6.84 4.13 -33.55
N ARG A 242 -5.56 4.56 -33.54
CA ARG A 242 -4.44 3.74 -34.03
C ARG A 242 -4.29 2.42 -33.25
N MET A 243 -4.49 2.46 -31.93
CA MET A 243 -4.47 1.25 -31.11
C MET A 243 -5.57 0.28 -31.53
N CYS A 244 -6.79 0.77 -31.74
CA CYS A 244 -7.94 -0.05 -32.16
C CYS A 244 -7.72 -0.63 -33.56
N ASP A 245 -7.27 0.19 -34.52
CA ASP A 245 -6.95 -0.26 -35.88
C ASP A 245 -5.89 -1.38 -35.84
N TRP A 246 -4.83 -1.22 -35.04
CA TRP A 246 -3.81 -2.25 -34.89
C TRP A 246 -4.34 -3.54 -34.25
N VAL A 247 -5.19 -3.44 -33.22
CA VAL A 247 -5.81 -4.61 -32.58
C VAL A 247 -6.64 -5.38 -33.61
N LEU A 248 -7.46 -4.69 -34.40
CA LEU A 248 -8.27 -5.32 -35.45
C LEU A 248 -7.40 -6.01 -36.51
N ASP A 249 -6.37 -5.31 -37.00
CA ASP A 249 -5.49 -5.81 -38.07
C ASP A 249 -4.66 -7.02 -37.64
N ASN A 250 -4.26 -7.10 -36.37
CA ASN A 250 -3.27 -8.08 -35.90
C ASN A 250 -3.85 -9.15 -34.99
N LEU A 251 -4.91 -8.85 -34.25
CA LEU A 251 -5.50 -9.74 -33.25
C LEU A 251 -6.95 -10.14 -33.57
N GLY A 252 -7.65 -9.33 -34.38
CA GLY A 252 -9.05 -9.52 -34.75
C GLY A 252 -10.02 -8.74 -33.86
N ASP A 253 -11.32 -8.93 -34.11
CA ASP A 253 -12.41 -8.20 -33.44
C ASP A 253 -12.96 -8.91 -32.18
N ASP A 254 -12.37 -10.04 -31.82
CA ASP A 254 -12.81 -10.95 -30.76
C ASP A 254 -12.01 -10.81 -29.45
N VAL A 255 -10.99 -9.93 -29.43
CA VAL A 255 -10.19 -9.61 -28.23
C VAL A 255 -10.80 -8.43 -27.48
N PRO A 256 -11.28 -8.61 -26.24
CA PRO A 256 -11.81 -7.52 -25.44
C PRO A 256 -10.77 -6.45 -25.07
N LEU A 257 -11.21 -5.19 -25.08
CA LEU A 257 -10.41 -4.03 -24.71
C LEU A 257 -11.03 -3.28 -23.54
N HIS A 258 -10.23 -2.96 -22.53
CA HIS A 258 -10.64 -2.24 -21.33
C HIS A 258 -9.93 -0.90 -21.24
N PHE A 259 -10.70 0.17 -21.07
CA PHE A 259 -10.19 1.51 -20.79
C PHE A 259 -10.45 1.84 -19.32
N THR A 260 -9.39 2.00 -18.54
CA THR A 260 -9.51 2.22 -17.08
C THR A 260 -9.08 3.62 -16.68
N ALA A 261 -9.74 4.21 -15.68
CA ALA A 261 -9.37 5.50 -15.12
C ALA A 261 -8.04 5.43 -14.34
N PHE A 262 -7.17 6.40 -14.61
CA PHE A 262 -6.03 6.78 -13.79
C PHE A 262 -6.47 7.61 -12.59
N HIS A 263 -5.81 7.41 -11.46
CA HIS A 263 -5.80 8.33 -10.33
C HIS A 263 -4.36 8.76 -10.03
N PRO A 264 -4.12 10.01 -9.60
CA PRO A 264 -2.78 10.55 -9.38
C PRO A 264 -2.02 9.73 -8.35
N ASP A 265 -0.92 9.11 -8.76
CA ASP A 265 -0.15 8.20 -7.92
C ASP A 265 1.34 8.21 -8.22
N PHE A 266 2.12 7.67 -7.29
CA PHE A 266 3.58 7.55 -7.38
C PHE A 266 4.27 8.86 -7.78
N LYS A 267 4.78 8.95 -9.01
CA LYS A 267 5.55 10.10 -9.52
C LYS A 267 4.73 11.04 -10.41
N MET A 268 3.44 10.76 -10.62
CA MET A 268 2.54 11.54 -11.47
C MET A 268 1.37 12.08 -10.64
N ARG A 269 1.70 12.81 -9.56
CA ARG A 269 0.70 13.44 -8.66
C ARG A 269 0.17 14.78 -9.20
N ASP A 270 0.84 15.31 -10.20
CA ASP A 270 0.56 16.58 -10.90
C ASP A 270 -0.44 16.43 -12.05
N ILE A 271 -0.68 15.21 -12.53
CA ILE A 271 -1.69 14.90 -13.54
C ILE A 271 -3.02 14.60 -12.86
N PRO A 272 -4.16 15.17 -13.28
CA PRO A 272 -5.46 14.90 -12.68
C PRO A 272 -5.92 13.45 -12.92
N ALA A 273 -6.88 13.00 -12.11
CA ALA A 273 -7.58 11.75 -12.38
C ALA A 273 -8.29 11.79 -13.75
N THR A 274 -8.42 10.64 -14.41
CA THR A 274 -9.08 10.56 -15.72
C THR A 274 -10.54 10.96 -15.61
N PRO A 275 -10.99 11.97 -16.37
CA PRO A 275 -12.40 12.29 -16.45
C PRO A 275 -13.18 11.09 -16.97
N HIS A 276 -14.34 10.81 -16.37
CA HIS A 276 -15.22 9.72 -16.83
C HIS A 276 -15.57 9.87 -18.31
N GLN A 277 -15.80 11.11 -18.76
CA GLN A 277 -16.09 11.43 -20.16
C GLN A 277 -14.99 10.96 -21.13
N THR A 278 -13.71 11.05 -20.76
CA THR A 278 -12.59 10.58 -21.58
C THR A 278 -12.67 9.06 -21.82
N LEU A 279 -13.11 8.29 -20.83
CA LEU A 279 -13.31 6.84 -21.00
C LEU A 279 -14.51 6.52 -21.89
N ILE A 280 -15.58 7.31 -21.79
CA ILE A 280 -16.77 7.18 -22.65
C ILE A 280 -16.37 7.40 -24.11
N GLU A 281 -15.55 8.42 -24.38
CA GLU A 281 -15.03 8.74 -25.71
C GLU A 281 -14.08 7.65 -26.23
N ALA A 282 -13.14 7.18 -25.39
CA ALA A 282 -12.25 6.07 -25.77
C ALA A 282 -13.03 4.81 -26.17
N ARG A 283 -14.07 4.46 -25.41
CA ARG A 283 -14.95 3.34 -25.72
C ARG A 283 -15.73 3.58 -27.02
N ALA A 284 -16.27 4.78 -27.23
CA ALA A 284 -17.00 5.10 -28.45
C ALA A 284 -16.10 4.94 -29.69
N ILE A 285 -14.87 5.45 -29.64
CA ILE A 285 -13.88 5.29 -30.70
C ILE A 285 -13.64 3.80 -30.98
N ALA A 286 -13.41 2.98 -29.96
CA ALA A 286 -13.19 1.56 -30.14
C ALA A 286 -14.36 0.85 -30.85
N LEU A 287 -15.60 1.14 -30.42
CA LEU A 287 -16.80 0.57 -31.04
C LEU A 287 -16.98 1.04 -32.50
N ASP A 288 -16.74 2.34 -32.77
CA ASP A 288 -16.85 2.91 -34.11
C ASP A 288 -15.81 2.33 -35.08
N ARG A 289 -14.62 1.97 -34.57
CA ARG A 289 -13.59 1.25 -35.35
C ARG A 289 -13.93 -0.21 -35.61
N GLY A 290 -14.85 -0.80 -34.85
CA GLY A 290 -15.29 -2.18 -35.03
C GLY A 290 -14.84 -3.15 -33.93
N ILE A 291 -14.24 -2.68 -32.84
CA ILE A 291 -14.01 -3.52 -31.66
C ILE A 291 -15.38 -3.94 -31.10
N LYS A 292 -15.64 -5.24 -31.00
CA LYS A 292 -16.94 -5.76 -30.52
C LYS A 292 -17.14 -5.56 -29.02
N TYR A 293 -16.08 -5.68 -28.25
CA TYR A 293 -16.11 -5.68 -26.79
C TYR A 293 -15.15 -4.64 -26.22
N ALA A 294 -15.70 -3.45 -25.93
CA ALA A 294 -14.98 -2.36 -25.30
C ALA A 294 -15.63 -1.99 -23.96
N TYR A 295 -14.83 -1.93 -22.90
CA TYR A 295 -15.26 -1.74 -21.52
C TYR A 295 -14.64 -0.51 -20.89
N VAL A 296 -15.35 0.10 -19.92
CA VAL A 296 -14.77 1.11 -19.03
C VAL A 296 -14.61 0.57 -17.61
N GLY A 297 -13.46 0.84 -16.98
CA GLY A 297 -13.15 0.36 -15.64
C GLY A 297 -12.60 1.45 -14.72
N ASN A 298 -12.46 1.11 -13.43
CA ASN A 298 -12.12 2.05 -12.34
C ASN A 298 -13.12 3.21 -12.17
N VAL A 299 -14.32 3.07 -12.72
CA VAL A 299 -15.45 4.00 -12.57
C VAL A 299 -16.74 3.21 -12.32
N LEU A 300 -17.77 3.88 -11.82
CA LEU A 300 -19.11 3.30 -11.66
C LEU A 300 -19.95 3.62 -12.90
N ASP A 301 -19.95 2.69 -13.88
CA ASP A 301 -20.66 2.85 -15.14
C ASP A 301 -21.14 1.48 -15.65
N GLY A 302 -22.30 1.04 -15.14
CA GLY A 302 -22.85 -0.29 -15.46
C GLY A 302 -23.08 -0.50 -16.95
N ASP A 303 -23.63 0.51 -17.63
CA ASP A 303 -23.95 0.44 -19.07
C ASP A 303 -22.71 0.16 -19.93
N ARG A 304 -21.55 0.67 -19.53
CA ARG A 304 -20.29 0.46 -20.27
C ARG A 304 -19.41 -0.65 -19.67
N GLN A 305 -19.91 -1.38 -18.66
CA GLN A 305 -19.30 -2.58 -18.07
C GLN A 305 -20.00 -3.88 -18.51
N ASN A 306 -21.23 -3.77 -19.01
CA ASN A 306 -22.02 -4.88 -19.53
C ASN A 306 -21.40 -5.46 -20.81
N THR A 307 -21.46 -6.79 -20.95
CA THR A 307 -21.18 -7.47 -22.22
C THR A 307 -22.45 -7.49 -23.05
N TYR A 308 -22.38 -6.94 -24.27
CA TYR A 308 -23.47 -6.93 -25.24
C TYR A 308 -23.20 -7.93 -26.36
N CYS A 309 -24.26 -8.57 -26.86
CA CYS A 309 -24.15 -9.41 -28.05
C CYS A 309 -23.84 -8.52 -29.27
N PRO A 310 -22.80 -8.82 -30.07
CA PRO A 310 -22.47 -7.99 -31.23
C PRO A 310 -23.52 -8.09 -32.34
N SER A 311 -24.28 -9.19 -32.38
CA SER A 311 -25.32 -9.46 -33.38
C SER A 311 -26.67 -8.83 -33.00
N CYS A 312 -27.26 -9.20 -31.86
CA CYS A 312 -28.60 -8.75 -31.47
C CYS A 312 -28.62 -7.58 -30.47
N ARG A 313 -27.46 -7.12 -29.99
CA ARG A 313 -27.30 -6.02 -29.03
C ARG A 313 -27.94 -6.21 -27.65
N GLU A 314 -28.51 -7.38 -27.36
CA GLU A 314 -28.98 -7.72 -26.02
C GLU A 314 -27.83 -7.77 -25.01
N ILE A 315 -28.14 -7.47 -23.75
CA ILE A 315 -27.20 -7.63 -22.64
C ILE A 315 -27.03 -9.13 -22.38
N VAL A 316 -25.81 -9.60 -22.59
CA VAL A 316 -25.44 -11.00 -22.39
C VAL A 316 -24.90 -11.23 -20.99
N ILE A 317 -24.10 -10.29 -20.48
CA ILE A 317 -23.64 -10.31 -19.09
C ILE A 317 -23.80 -8.89 -18.53
N GLU A 318 -24.72 -8.75 -17.59
CA GLU A 318 -24.96 -7.49 -16.88
C GLU A 318 -24.00 -7.38 -15.70
N ARG A 319 -23.36 -6.21 -15.56
CA ARG A 319 -22.43 -5.89 -14.49
C ARG A 319 -22.81 -4.57 -13.86
N ASN A 320 -22.82 -4.58 -12.53
CA ASN A 320 -22.77 -3.36 -11.74
C ASN A 320 -21.50 -3.44 -10.89
N HIS A 321 -20.42 -2.83 -11.37
CA HIS A 321 -19.09 -3.02 -10.80
C HIS A 321 -18.71 -4.52 -10.84
N TYR A 322 -18.43 -5.16 -9.69
CA TYR A 322 -18.10 -6.59 -9.61
C TYR A 322 -19.31 -7.49 -9.28
N GLU A 323 -20.54 -6.98 -9.37
CA GLU A 323 -21.74 -7.78 -9.16
C GLU A 323 -22.42 -8.07 -10.49
N LEU A 324 -22.66 -9.35 -10.75
CA LEU A 324 -23.34 -9.80 -11.97
C LEU A 324 -24.86 -9.77 -11.78
N GLY A 325 -25.55 -9.27 -12.80
CA GLY A 325 -27.01 -9.30 -12.91
C GLY A 325 -27.46 -10.41 -13.86
N ARG A 326 -28.17 -10.03 -14.92
CA ARG A 326 -28.55 -10.96 -16.00
C ARG A 326 -27.32 -11.65 -16.60
N TYR A 327 -27.40 -12.97 -16.71
CA TYR A 327 -26.42 -13.83 -17.36
C TYR A 327 -27.12 -14.67 -18.43
N GLN A 328 -26.86 -14.35 -19.69
CA GLN A 328 -27.55 -14.90 -20.87
C GLN A 328 -26.53 -15.55 -21.83
N ILE A 329 -25.54 -16.26 -21.27
CA ILE A 329 -24.65 -17.14 -22.03
C ILE A 329 -25.21 -18.56 -21.99
N ARG A 330 -25.24 -19.24 -23.15
CA ARG A 330 -25.50 -20.68 -23.26
C ARG A 330 -24.50 -21.30 -24.23
N ASP A 331 -23.73 -22.27 -23.76
CA ASP A 331 -22.71 -23.00 -24.52
C ASP A 331 -21.74 -22.06 -25.29
N GLY A 332 -21.30 -21.00 -24.60
CA GLY A 332 -20.40 -19.96 -25.13
C GLY A 332 -21.04 -19.03 -26.17
N GLY A 333 -22.36 -19.01 -26.30
CA GLY A 333 -23.09 -18.11 -27.20
C GLY A 333 -24.16 -17.28 -26.47
N CYS A 334 -24.65 -16.24 -27.14
CA CYS A 334 -25.78 -15.46 -26.69
C CYS A 334 -27.04 -16.35 -26.61
N ALA A 335 -27.69 -16.41 -25.45
CA ALA A 335 -28.90 -17.20 -25.25
C ALA A 335 -30.10 -16.74 -26.09
N ASN A 336 -30.07 -15.49 -26.60
CA ASN A 336 -31.14 -14.92 -27.43
C ASN A 336 -31.00 -15.28 -28.92
N CYS A 337 -29.83 -15.05 -29.53
CA CYS A 337 -29.65 -15.23 -30.98
C CYS A 337 -28.63 -16.31 -31.38
N GLY A 338 -27.93 -16.92 -30.42
CA GLY A 338 -26.94 -17.98 -30.68
C GLY A 338 -25.57 -17.49 -31.17
N GLU A 339 -25.38 -16.18 -31.35
CA GLU A 339 -24.08 -15.59 -31.71
C GLU A 339 -22.99 -16.03 -30.73
N LYS A 340 -21.84 -16.49 -31.24
CA LYS A 340 -20.74 -16.92 -30.38
C LYS A 340 -20.10 -15.72 -29.72
N ILE A 341 -19.97 -15.80 -28.40
CA ILE A 341 -19.30 -14.77 -27.60
C ILE A 341 -17.90 -15.32 -27.30
N PRO A 342 -16.82 -14.66 -27.78
CA PRO A 342 -15.48 -15.14 -27.56
C PRO A 342 -15.14 -15.04 -26.07
N GLY A 343 -14.62 -16.10 -25.48
CA GLY A 343 -14.30 -16.17 -24.06
C GLY A 343 -14.41 -17.57 -23.49
N VAL A 344 -14.09 -17.69 -22.22
CA VAL A 344 -14.24 -18.91 -21.42
C VAL A 344 -15.40 -18.72 -20.46
N PHE A 345 -16.54 -19.30 -20.82
CA PHE A 345 -17.79 -19.16 -20.08
C PHE A 345 -18.29 -20.51 -19.56
N GLU A 346 -18.91 -20.47 -18.39
CA GLU A 346 -19.75 -21.55 -17.88
C GLU A 346 -21.22 -21.21 -18.20
N ASN A 347 -22.14 -22.17 -18.12
CA ASN A 347 -23.56 -21.92 -18.36
C ASN A 347 -24.25 -21.15 -17.23
N GLU A 348 -23.58 -21.06 -16.07
CA GLU A 348 -24.01 -20.28 -14.92
C GLU A 348 -22.91 -19.30 -14.53
N ALA A 349 -23.29 -18.12 -14.06
CA ALA A 349 -22.36 -17.15 -13.54
C ALA A 349 -21.88 -17.55 -12.14
N GLY A 350 -20.65 -17.19 -11.78
CA GLY A 350 -20.22 -17.28 -10.39
C GLY A 350 -20.99 -16.29 -9.50
N ASN A 351 -21.02 -16.58 -8.20
CA ASN A 351 -21.76 -15.80 -7.19
C ASN A 351 -20.85 -15.09 -6.17
N TRP A 352 -19.59 -14.82 -6.54
CA TRP A 352 -18.65 -14.16 -5.64
C TRP A 352 -19.01 -12.69 -5.41
N GLY A 353 -19.52 -12.00 -6.43
CA GLY A 353 -19.88 -10.59 -6.33
C GLY A 353 -18.72 -9.70 -5.88
N ARG A 354 -19.03 -8.63 -5.14
CA ARG A 354 -18.05 -7.59 -4.73
C ARG A 354 -17.16 -7.99 -3.54
N LYS A 355 -17.19 -9.25 -3.11
CA LYS A 355 -16.48 -9.70 -1.91
C LYS A 355 -14.96 -9.57 -2.12
N ARG A 356 -14.28 -9.11 -1.07
CA ARG A 356 -12.82 -9.11 -0.98
C ARG A 356 -12.43 -9.80 0.31
N LEU A 357 -11.64 -10.86 0.22
CA LEU A 357 -11.26 -11.70 1.36
C LEU A 357 -9.72 -11.85 1.43
N PRO A 358 -9.02 -11.01 2.21
CA PRO A 358 -7.58 -11.11 2.40
C PRO A 358 -7.18 -12.40 3.13
N LEU A 359 -6.42 -13.27 2.48
CA LEU A 359 -5.97 -14.51 3.10
C LEU A 359 -4.59 -14.36 3.76
N SER A 360 -4.35 -15.16 4.80
CA SER A 360 -2.99 -15.49 5.23
C SER A 360 -2.74 -16.97 4.97
N ILE A 361 -1.71 -17.26 4.19
CA ILE A 361 -1.30 -18.62 3.83
C ILE A 361 0.01 -18.87 4.58
N ARG A 362 0.01 -19.89 5.44
CA ARG A 362 1.21 -20.41 6.10
C ARG A 362 1.41 -21.85 5.66
N ASP A 363 2.66 -22.25 5.44
CA ASP A 363 2.99 -23.65 5.20
C ASP A 363 2.64 -24.50 6.44
N THR A 364 1.83 -25.53 6.23
CA THR A 364 1.27 -26.40 7.28
C THR A 364 2.12 -27.66 7.54
N THR A 365 3.30 -27.75 6.94
CA THR A 365 4.26 -28.85 7.20
C THR A 365 4.85 -28.82 8.60
N THR A 366 4.53 -27.81 9.42
CA THR A 366 4.79 -27.80 10.86
C THR A 366 3.50 -28.01 11.65
N THR A 367 2.73 -29.06 11.34
CA THR A 367 1.74 -29.59 12.30
C THR A 367 2.41 -30.67 13.14
N GLN A 368 3.28 -30.25 14.05
CA GLN A 368 3.33 -30.93 15.33
C GLN A 368 2.21 -30.35 16.18
N ASN A 369 1.37 -31.25 16.69
CA ASN A 369 0.45 -30.96 17.79
C ASN A 369 1.26 -30.37 18.95
N HIS A 370 1.41 -29.06 18.99
CA HIS A 370 1.66 -28.36 20.24
C HIS A 370 0.31 -27.89 20.73
N ALA A 371 -0.22 -28.62 21.72
CA ALA A 371 -0.96 -27.94 22.76
C ALA A 371 -0.14 -26.70 23.15
N MET A 372 -0.74 -25.53 22.99
CA MET A 372 -0.10 -24.24 23.11
C MET A 372 0.27 -24.01 24.58
N GLU A 373 1.41 -24.56 25.01
CA GLU A 373 2.04 -24.19 26.26
C GLU A 373 2.56 -22.76 26.11
N ALA A 374 2.20 -21.90 27.07
CA ALA A 374 2.63 -20.51 27.12
C ALA A 374 4.16 -20.43 26.98
N SER A 375 4.66 -19.82 25.91
CA SER A 375 6.07 -19.54 25.79
C SER A 375 6.43 -18.45 26.80
N ASN A 376 7.14 -18.84 27.85
CA ASN A 376 7.77 -17.93 28.81
C ASN A 376 8.90 -17.17 28.10
N HIS A 377 8.58 -16.17 27.30
CA HIS A 377 9.54 -15.15 26.89
C HIS A 377 9.67 -14.15 28.04
N GLU A 378 10.88 -13.99 28.60
CA GLU A 378 11.18 -13.01 29.64
C GLU A 378 10.79 -11.60 29.18
N GLU A 379 10.20 -10.81 30.10
CA GLU A 379 9.86 -9.41 29.87
C GLU A 379 11.12 -8.63 29.48
N PRO A 380 11.14 -7.96 28.30
CA PRO A 380 12.27 -7.14 27.92
C PRO A 380 12.34 -5.92 28.85
N THR A 381 13.40 -5.83 29.64
CA THR A 381 13.62 -4.71 30.57
C THR A 381 14.38 -3.58 29.90
N PHE A 382 13.75 -2.40 29.82
CA PHE A 382 14.35 -1.20 29.23
C PHE A 382 14.72 -0.22 30.35
N ASN A 383 16.01 -0.13 30.68
CA ASN A 383 16.49 0.92 31.58
C ASN A 383 16.42 2.32 30.91
N ALA A 384 16.53 3.39 31.70
CA ALA A 384 16.37 4.77 31.21
C ALA A 384 17.29 5.09 30.02
N THR A 385 18.56 4.66 30.05
CA THR A 385 19.52 4.87 28.95
C THR A 385 19.10 4.14 27.67
N THR A 386 18.55 2.93 27.80
CA THR A 386 18.05 2.14 26.67
C THR A 386 16.80 2.77 26.09
N GLN A 387 15.87 3.21 26.94
CA GLN A 387 14.66 3.93 26.51
C GLN A 387 15.01 5.20 25.75
N GLU A 388 15.93 6.01 26.26
CA GLU A 388 16.40 7.24 25.61
C GLU A 388 17.03 6.97 24.24
N ALA A 389 17.87 5.95 24.13
CA ALA A 389 18.47 5.55 22.85
C ALA A 389 17.42 5.09 21.83
N LEU A 390 16.44 4.28 22.25
CA LEU A 390 15.36 3.80 21.39
C LEU A 390 14.44 4.95 20.95
N LEU A 391 14.10 5.87 21.84
CA LEU A 391 13.29 7.06 21.54
C LEU A 391 14.01 8.00 20.57
N GLY A 392 15.31 8.27 20.80
CA GLY A 392 16.13 9.08 19.90
C GLY A 392 16.25 8.46 18.52
N TYR A 393 16.47 7.14 18.46
CA TYR A 393 16.52 6.41 17.19
C TYR A 393 15.18 6.41 16.44
N ALA A 394 14.07 6.14 17.14
CA ALA A 394 12.73 6.18 16.55
C ALA A 394 12.40 7.58 16.01
N ARG A 395 12.75 8.65 16.75
CA ARG A 395 12.57 10.03 16.31
C ARG A 395 13.38 10.33 15.04
N HIS A 396 14.62 9.85 14.98
CA HIS A 396 15.48 9.96 13.80
C HIS A 396 14.88 9.24 12.58
N LEU A 397 14.33 8.03 12.76
CA LEU A 397 13.66 7.28 11.70
C LEU A 397 12.44 8.04 11.16
N VAL A 398 11.62 8.59 12.06
CA VAL A 398 10.45 9.40 11.68
C VAL A 398 10.88 10.64 10.90
N GLU A 399 11.87 11.38 11.40
CA GLU A 399 12.39 12.58 10.74
C GLU A 399 12.97 12.26 9.36
N SER A 400 13.73 11.17 9.25
CA SER A 400 14.30 10.70 7.98
C SER A 400 13.20 10.39 6.96
N ALA A 401 12.10 9.77 7.40
CA ALA A 401 10.95 9.49 6.54
C ALA A 401 10.24 10.77 6.08
N ILE A 402 10.05 11.74 6.98
CA ILE A 402 9.43 13.04 6.67
C ILE A 402 10.27 13.85 5.69
N LEU A 403 11.60 13.88 5.89
CA LEU A 403 12.54 14.66 5.09
C LEU A 403 13.07 13.91 3.86
N ASN A 404 12.66 12.65 3.67
CA ASN A 404 13.14 11.74 2.62
C ASN A 404 14.68 11.64 2.60
N ARG A 405 15.28 11.39 3.77
CA ARG A 405 16.73 11.29 3.99
C ARG A 405 17.16 9.85 4.32
N PRO A 406 18.42 9.49 4.06
CA PRO A 406 18.97 8.20 4.50
C PRO A 406 19.00 8.09 6.04
N ILE A 407 18.83 6.87 6.54
CA ILE A 407 18.82 6.55 7.97
C ILE A 407 20.25 6.50 8.52
N LEU A 408 20.60 7.45 9.40
CA LEU A 408 21.89 7.54 10.12
C LEU A 408 21.62 8.31 11.44
N PRO A 409 21.82 7.76 12.65
CA PRO A 409 22.74 6.66 13.03
C PRO A 409 22.06 5.29 13.17
N THR A 410 22.85 4.24 13.42
CA THR A 410 22.36 2.91 13.85
C THR A 410 22.41 2.76 15.37
N LEU A 411 21.56 1.88 15.92
CA LEU A 411 21.61 1.53 17.33
C LEU A 411 22.84 0.66 17.65
N PRO A 412 23.43 0.77 18.85
CA PRO A 412 24.43 -0.18 19.33
C PRO A 412 23.87 -1.61 19.29
N PRO A 413 24.64 -2.63 18.87
CA PRO A 413 24.13 -4.01 18.73
C PRO A 413 23.44 -4.55 19.98
N ARG A 414 23.95 -4.20 21.17
CA ARG A 414 23.33 -4.61 22.46
C ARG A 414 21.91 -4.09 22.67
N ILE A 415 21.56 -2.94 22.07
CA ILE A 415 20.23 -2.35 22.13
C ILE A 415 19.40 -2.80 20.92
N ALA A 416 20.00 -2.85 19.74
CA ALA A 416 19.34 -3.24 18.50
C ALA A 416 18.74 -4.66 18.56
N GLU A 417 19.47 -5.60 19.17
CA GLU A 417 19.13 -7.02 19.24
C GLU A 417 18.21 -7.38 20.42
N ILE A 418 17.67 -6.41 21.16
CA ILE A 418 16.73 -6.71 22.25
C ILE A 418 15.50 -7.40 21.64
N PRO A 419 15.16 -8.64 22.07
CA PRO A 419 14.05 -9.39 21.51
C PRO A 419 12.71 -8.80 21.95
N CYS A 420 11.78 -8.63 21.01
CA CYS A 420 10.41 -8.18 21.25
C CYS A 420 9.44 -8.94 20.36
N GLN A 421 8.29 -9.37 20.90
CA GLN A 421 7.25 -10.03 20.12
C GLN A 421 6.46 -9.03 19.26
N GLY A 422 6.43 -7.77 19.66
CA GLY A 422 5.88 -6.69 18.85
C GLY A 422 6.24 -5.32 19.40
N LEU A 423 5.92 -4.28 18.63
CA LEU A 423 6.13 -2.90 19.04
C LEU A 423 5.18 -1.98 18.29
N PHE A 424 4.69 -0.95 19.00
CA PHE A 424 3.99 0.19 18.43
C PHE A 424 4.80 1.48 18.63
N VAL A 425 4.79 2.33 17.62
CA VAL A 425 5.25 3.72 17.69
C VAL A 425 4.04 4.62 17.55
N SER A 426 3.87 5.53 18.49
CA SER A 426 2.80 6.52 18.49
C SER A 426 3.36 7.94 18.49
N LEU A 427 2.76 8.82 17.71
CA LEU A 427 2.98 10.26 17.75
C LEU A 427 1.76 10.92 18.36
N LYS A 428 1.96 11.81 19.33
CA LYS A 428 0.87 12.56 19.99
C LYS A 428 1.16 14.07 19.94
N ARG A 429 0.11 14.88 19.81
CA ARG A 429 0.16 16.34 19.96
C ARG A 429 -0.54 16.67 21.28
N GLY A 430 0.24 16.97 22.32
CA GLY A 430 -0.29 17.00 23.69
C GLY A 430 -0.87 15.63 24.07
N HIS A 431 -2.16 15.58 24.40
CA HIS A 431 -2.89 14.34 24.71
C HIS A 431 -3.59 13.70 23.49
N LEU A 432 -3.56 14.34 22.33
CA LEU A 432 -4.26 13.88 21.13
C LEU A 432 -3.37 12.97 20.27
N LEU A 433 -3.91 11.85 19.80
CA LEU A 433 -3.20 10.95 18.91
C LEU A 433 -3.05 11.56 17.51
N ARG A 434 -1.83 11.57 16.97
CA ARG A 434 -1.49 12.08 15.62
C ARG A 434 -1.01 10.99 14.65
N GLY A 435 -0.63 9.83 15.17
CA GLY A 435 -0.36 8.62 14.41
C GLY A 435 -0.02 7.46 15.36
N CYS A 436 -0.38 6.23 15.01
CA CYS A 436 0.05 5.03 15.73
C CYS A 436 0.11 3.84 14.80
N ILE A 437 1.30 3.30 14.60
CA ILE A 437 1.58 2.13 13.77
C ILE A 437 2.43 1.15 14.57
N GLY A 438 2.14 -0.13 14.41
CA GLY A 438 2.90 -1.18 15.05
C GLY A 438 2.63 -2.53 14.43
N ASN A 439 3.49 -3.47 14.78
CA ASN A 439 3.49 -4.81 14.22
C ASN A 439 3.89 -5.80 15.31
N TYR A 440 3.34 -7.01 15.27
CA TYR A 440 3.63 -8.05 16.25
C TYR A 440 3.55 -9.45 15.64
N ARG A 441 4.20 -10.40 16.30
CA ARG A 441 4.09 -11.85 16.13
C ARG A 441 3.99 -12.47 17.52
N SER A 442 2.88 -13.15 17.80
CA SER A 442 2.63 -13.74 19.12
C SER A 442 3.50 -14.96 19.41
N ASP A 443 4.02 -15.59 18.36
CA ASP A 443 4.77 -16.84 18.35
C ASP A 443 6.30 -16.66 18.25
N GLU A 444 6.79 -15.47 17.95
CA GLU A 444 8.21 -15.20 17.68
C GLU A 444 8.66 -13.84 18.20
N THR A 445 9.93 -13.73 18.56
CA THR A 445 10.58 -12.45 18.90
C THR A 445 11.42 -11.94 17.74
N HIS A 446 11.46 -10.62 17.54
CA HIS A 446 12.32 -9.94 16.58
C HIS A 446 13.23 -8.92 17.28
N PRO A 447 14.38 -8.56 16.67
CA PRO A 447 15.18 -7.43 17.11
C PRO A 447 14.34 -6.14 17.15
N ILE A 448 14.44 -5.39 18.25
CA ILE A 448 13.68 -4.14 18.42
C ILE A 448 14.03 -3.10 17.36
N SER A 449 15.27 -3.09 16.84
CA SER A 449 15.68 -2.23 15.72
C SER A 449 14.81 -2.50 14.48
N ALA A 450 14.67 -3.75 14.07
CA ALA A 450 13.87 -4.14 12.91
C ALA A 450 12.38 -3.77 13.08
N LEU A 451 11.86 -3.86 14.31
CA LEU A 451 10.49 -3.43 14.60
C LEU A 451 10.34 -1.90 14.50
N LEU A 452 11.32 -1.14 14.99
CA LEU A 452 11.33 0.33 14.93
C LEU A 452 11.54 0.85 13.51
N GLU A 453 12.49 0.29 12.76
CA GLU A 453 12.77 0.64 11.35
C GLU A 453 11.53 0.46 10.46
N ARG A 454 10.62 -0.44 10.83
CA ARG A 454 9.33 -0.61 10.16
C ARG A 454 8.26 0.35 10.70
N ALA A 455 8.08 0.43 12.02
CA ALA A 455 6.96 1.16 12.61
C ALA A 455 7.13 2.68 12.58
N ALA A 456 8.35 3.18 12.80
CA ALA A 456 8.62 4.61 12.95
C ALA A 456 8.46 5.39 11.62
N PRO A 457 8.98 4.95 10.46
CA PRO A 457 8.70 5.63 9.19
C PRO A 457 7.22 5.58 8.79
N SER A 458 6.56 4.44 9.03
CA SER A 458 5.15 4.25 8.70
C SER A 458 4.21 5.07 9.58
N VAL A 459 4.52 5.32 10.85
CA VAL A 459 3.68 6.20 11.68
C VAL A 459 3.63 7.63 11.13
N ALA A 460 4.69 8.08 10.44
CA ALA A 460 4.70 9.38 9.80
C ALA A 460 3.95 9.43 8.46
N THR A 461 3.90 8.34 7.72
CA THR A 461 3.54 8.38 6.29
C THR A 461 2.36 7.50 5.90
N GLN A 462 2.00 6.50 6.71
CA GLN A 462 1.10 5.40 6.32
C GLN A 462 -0.08 5.17 7.27
N ASP A 463 -0.23 5.94 8.36
CA ASP A 463 -1.43 5.86 9.21
C ASP A 463 -2.64 6.46 8.50
N ARG A 464 -3.48 5.60 7.92
CA ARG A 464 -4.64 5.99 7.09
C ARG A 464 -5.68 6.86 7.79
N ARG A 465 -5.65 6.95 9.12
CA ARG A 465 -6.57 7.79 9.89
C ARG A 465 -6.19 9.27 9.83
N PHE A 466 -4.94 9.57 9.48
CA PHE A 466 -4.40 10.92 9.49
C PHE A 466 -3.62 11.24 8.21
N PRO A 467 -3.53 12.52 7.82
CA PRO A 467 -2.56 12.94 6.79
C PRO A 467 -1.12 12.65 7.22
N SER A 468 -0.22 12.51 6.25
CA SER A 468 1.22 12.35 6.51
C SER A 468 1.77 13.51 7.36
N ILE A 469 2.78 13.20 8.17
CA ILE A 469 3.43 14.19 9.03
C ILE A 469 4.26 15.16 8.20
N VAL A 470 4.07 16.46 8.43
CA VAL A 470 4.86 17.51 7.77
C VAL A 470 6.09 17.91 8.61
N PRO A 471 7.21 18.32 7.98
CA PRO A 471 8.43 18.71 8.71
C PRO A 471 8.20 19.73 9.82
N GLU A 472 7.29 20.68 9.60
CA GLU A 472 7.02 21.79 10.51
C GLU A 472 6.22 21.35 11.74
N GLU A 473 5.40 20.30 11.65
CA GLU A 473 4.60 19.84 12.78
C GLU A 473 5.38 18.87 13.69
N PHE A 474 6.33 18.13 13.13
CA PHE A 474 7.03 17.06 13.84
C PHE A 474 7.75 17.49 15.14
N PRO A 475 8.37 18.68 15.22
CA PRO A 475 8.99 19.15 16.45
C PRO A 475 8.01 19.28 17.63
N TYR A 476 6.72 19.43 17.36
CA TYR A 476 5.66 19.61 18.36
C TYR A 476 5.00 18.28 18.77
N LEU A 477 5.45 17.15 18.22
CA LEU A 477 4.90 15.83 18.53
C LEU A 477 5.75 15.07 19.55
N SER A 478 5.10 14.59 20.61
CA SER A 478 5.68 13.58 21.49
C SER A 478 5.70 12.25 20.77
N LEU A 479 6.69 11.40 21.13
CA LEU A 479 6.87 10.08 20.56
C LEU A 479 6.81 9.06 21.69
N GLU A 480 6.03 8.01 21.50
CA GLU A 480 5.84 6.92 22.46
C GLU A 480 6.14 5.59 21.77
N ILE A 481 6.88 4.72 22.47
CA ILE A 481 7.17 3.35 22.05
C ILE A 481 6.49 2.41 23.04
N THR A 482 5.74 1.45 22.53
CA THR A 482 5.12 0.38 23.34
C THR A 482 5.60 -0.98 22.83
N PRO A 483 6.63 -1.57 23.46
CA PRO A 483 7.02 -2.95 23.21
C PRO A 483 5.92 -3.90 23.71
N MET A 484 5.76 -5.04 23.04
CA MET A 484 4.74 -6.04 23.35
C MET A 484 5.39 -7.38 23.68
N HIS A 485 4.88 -8.05 24.71
CA HIS A 485 5.30 -9.38 25.13
C HIS A 485 4.15 -10.14 25.80
N ALA A 486 4.41 -11.38 26.23
CA ALA A 486 3.48 -12.21 27.00
C ALA A 486 2.11 -12.42 26.32
N PHE A 487 2.11 -12.66 25.01
CA PHE A 487 0.88 -12.99 24.28
C PHE A 487 0.28 -14.30 24.77
N ARG A 488 -0.98 -14.27 25.18
CA ARG A 488 -1.73 -15.45 25.64
C ARG A 488 -3.17 -15.39 25.17
N GLU A 489 -3.63 -16.44 24.51
CA GLU A 489 -5.05 -16.61 24.21
C GLU A 489 -5.80 -17.02 25.48
N LEU A 490 -6.91 -16.34 25.75
CA LEU A 490 -7.78 -16.63 26.89
C LEU A 490 -8.73 -17.76 26.53
N ALA A 491 -8.79 -18.77 27.41
CA ALA A 491 -9.71 -19.89 27.28
C ALA A 491 -11.13 -19.51 27.75
N GLU A 492 -11.25 -18.47 28.58
CA GLU A 492 -12.51 -17.94 29.07
C GLU A 492 -13.38 -17.42 27.91
N THR A 493 -14.67 -17.69 27.99
CA THR A 493 -15.69 -17.29 27.01
C THR A 493 -16.81 -16.53 27.70
N GLY A 494 -17.60 -15.76 26.95
CA GLY A 494 -18.74 -15.06 27.52
C GLY A 494 -18.31 -14.07 28.61
N GLU A 495 -19.13 -13.98 29.65
CA GLU A 495 -18.94 -13.04 30.77
C GLU A 495 -17.68 -13.32 31.60
N ASP A 496 -17.18 -14.56 31.60
CA ASP A 496 -15.99 -14.94 32.37
C ASP A 496 -14.72 -14.20 31.90
N ARG A 497 -14.71 -13.70 30.66
CA ARG A 497 -13.62 -12.87 30.11
C ARG A 497 -13.38 -11.59 30.90
N VAL A 498 -14.41 -11.02 31.54
CA VAL A 498 -14.27 -9.79 32.32
C VAL A 498 -13.33 -10.00 33.51
N GLY A 499 -13.39 -11.17 34.15
CA GLY A 499 -12.53 -11.51 35.29
C GLY A 499 -11.07 -11.83 34.91
N ALA A 500 -10.80 -12.12 33.63
CA ALA A 500 -9.49 -12.49 33.12
C ALA A 500 -8.64 -11.29 32.65
N ILE A 501 -9.20 -10.06 32.68
CA ILE A 501 -8.56 -8.85 32.14
C ILE A 501 -8.16 -7.91 33.27
N GLU A 502 -6.87 -7.56 33.29
CA GLU A 502 -6.31 -6.61 34.23
C GLU A 502 -6.03 -5.27 33.53
N ILE A 503 -6.78 -4.23 33.91
CA ILE A 503 -6.68 -2.89 33.32
C ILE A 503 -5.34 -2.24 33.66
N GLY A 504 -4.70 -1.65 32.66
CA GLY A 504 -3.37 -1.04 32.78
C GLY A 504 -2.21 -2.02 32.63
N LYS A 505 -2.49 -3.32 32.62
CA LYS A 505 -1.51 -4.37 32.36
C LYS A 505 -1.75 -5.04 31.00
N HIS A 506 -2.97 -5.52 30.76
CA HIS A 506 -3.30 -6.24 29.54
C HIS A 506 -3.70 -5.30 28.40
N GLY A 507 -3.16 -5.54 27.21
CA GLY A 507 -3.71 -5.12 25.93
C GLY A 507 -4.57 -6.25 25.37
N LEU A 508 -5.54 -5.91 24.52
CA LEU A 508 -6.52 -6.87 23.99
C LEU A 508 -6.42 -6.99 22.48
N ILE A 509 -6.48 -8.23 21.98
CA ILE A 509 -6.71 -8.56 20.59
C ILE A 509 -7.94 -9.43 20.51
N LEU A 510 -9.01 -8.92 19.90
CA LEU A 510 -10.22 -9.69 19.64
C LEU A 510 -10.27 -10.06 18.16
N GLY A 511 -10.41 -11.36 17.87
CA GLY A 511 -10.46 -11.90 16.51
C GLY A 511 -11.74 -12.70 16.27
N ARG A 512 -12.24 -12.65 15.03
CA ARG A 512 -13.21 -13.63 14.51
C ARG A 512 -13.05 -13.76 13.00
N GLY A 513 -12.66 -14.95 12.55
CA GLY A 513 -12.20 -15.15 11.17
C GLY A 513 -11.00 -14.24 10.89
N GLU A 514 -11.08 -13.42 9.83
CA GLU A 514 -10.00 -12.53 9.41
C GLU A 514 -10.05 -11.12 10.03
N LYS A 515 -11.18 -10.74 10.64
CA LYS A 515 -11.34 -9.45 11.29
C LYS A 515 -10.77 -9.50 12.70
N ARG A 516 -9.94 -8.50 13.02
CA ARG A 516 -9.34 -8.34 14.34
C ARG A 516 -9.31 -6.88 14.77
N GLY A 517 -9.48 -6.66 16.05
CA GLY A 517 -9.28 -5.37 16.72
C GLY A 517 -8.17 -5.53 17.74
N LEU A 518 -7.31 -4.52 17.86
CA LEU A 518 -6.24 -4.49 18.86
C LEU A 518 -6.29 -3.17 19.62
N LEU A 519 -6.29 -3.22 20.95
CA LEU A 519 -6.09 -2.07 21.82
C LEU A 519 -4.89 -2.29 22.73
N LEU A 520 -4.04 -1.27 22.85
CA LEU A 520 -2.85 -1.29 23.71
C LEU A 520 -3.24 -1.14 25.20
N PRO A 521 -2.42 -1.62 26.15
CA PRO A 521 -2.74 -1.58 27.58
C PRO A 521 -3.10 -0.19 28.11
N GLN A 522 -2.37 0.85 27.68
CA GLN A 522 -2.56 2.22 28.15
C GLN A 522 -3.90 2.84 27.72
N VAL A 523 -4.54 2.34 26.66
CA VAL A 523 -5.79 2.92 26.15
C VAL A 523 -6.89 2.88 27.20
N ALA A 524 -7.01 1.77 27.92
CA ALA A 524 -8.01 1.63 28.97
C ALA A 524 -7.78 2.61 30.12
N VAL A 525 -6.52 2.83 30.50
CA VAL A 525 -6.15 3.76 31.58
C VAL A 525 -6.40 5.20 31.16
N GLU A 526 -5.95 5.60 29.96
CA GLU A 526 -6.11 6.96 29.42
C GLU A 526 -7.58 7.35 29.27
N GLN A 527 -8.45 6.41 28.93
CA GLN A 527 -9.87 6.64 28.69
C GLN A 527 -10.76 6.31 29.90
N GLY A 528 -10.20 5.79 30.99
CA GLY A 528 -10.95 5.40 32.18
C GLY A 528 -11.91 4.22 31.96
N TYR A 529 -11.54 3.26 31.10
CA TYR A 529 -12.34 2.07 30.83
C TYR A 529 -12.18 1.01 31.93
N ASP A 530 -13.29 0.37 32.29
CA ASP A 530 -13.26 -0.91 33.01
C ASP A 530 -13.08 -2.09 32.03
N ALA A 531 -12.86 -3.30 32.55
CA ALA A 531 -12.62 -4.50 31.74
C ALA A 531 -13.73 -4.79 30.72
N ARG A 532 -14.99 -4.58 31.10
CA ARG A 532 -16.13 -4.74 30.19
C ARG A 532 -16.08 -3.72 29.07
N THR A 533 -15.95 -2.44 29.41
CA THR A 533 -15.88 -1.37 28.42
C THR A 533 -14.70 -1.58 27.48
N PHE A 534 -13.56 -2.04 27.99
CA PHE A 534 -12.39 -2.33 27.18
C PHE A 534 -12.62 -3.44 26.15
N LEU A 535 -13.34 -4.50 26.54
CA LEU A 535 -13.80 -5.57 25.66
C LEU A 535 -14.79 -5.08 24.58
N GLU A 536 -15.71 -4.20 24.96
CA GLU A 536 -16.64 -3.58 24.00
C GLU A 536 -15.87 -2.72 22.99
N GLN A 537 -14.90 -1.92 23.44
CA GLN A 537 -14.12 -1.05 22.58
C GLN A 537 -13.23 -1.83 21.61
N VAL A 538 -12.58 -2.92 22.04
CA VAL A 538 -11.80 -3.77 21.12
C VAL A 538 -12.71 -4.48 20.11
N SER A 539 -13.94 -4.83 20.49
CA SER A 539 -14.97 -5.39 19.59
C SER A 539 -15.36 -4.38 18.51
N GLN A 540 -15.65 -3.14 18.91
CA GLN A 540 -15.96 -2.07 17.96
C GLN A 540 -14.77 -1.75 17.04
N LYS A 541 -13.55 -1.74 17.58
CA LYS A 541 -12.33 -1.54 16.79
C LYS A 541 -12.09 -2.67 15.79
N ALA A 542 -12.50 -3.89 16.09
CA ALA A 542 -12.49 -5.03 15.16
C ALA A 542 -13.57 -4.93 14.07
N GLY A 543 -14.47 -3.93 14.15
CA GLY A 543 -15.61 -3.76 13.26
C GLY A 543 -16.76 -4.73 13.58
N PHE A 544 -16.90 -5.12 14.85
CA PHE A 544 -18.00 -5.96 15.35
C PHE A 544 -18.97 -5.17 16.26
N PRO A 545 -20.18 -5.71 16.52
CA PRO A 545 -21.05 -5.23 17.60
C PRO A 545 -20.35 -5.22 18.96
N LYS A 546 -20.78 -4.36 19.88
CA LYS A 546 -20.15 -4.17 21.21
C LYS A 546 -20.09 -5.46 22.04
N ASP A 547 -21.07 -6.33 21.88
CA ASP A 547 -21.24 -7.59 22.61
C ASP A 547 -20.53 -8.78 21.93
N ALA A 548 -19.78 -8.55 20.84
CA ALA A 548 -19.15 -9.63 20.09
C ALA A 548 -18.19 -10.46 20.93
N TRP A 549 -17.50 -9.85 21.90
CA TRP A 549 -16.61 -10.54 22.84
C TRP A 549 -17.32 -11.59 23.71
N LEU A 550 -18.64 -11.58 23.83
CA LEU A 550 -19.39 -12.63 24.55
C LEU A 550 -19.49 -13.93 23.78
N ARG A 551 -19.20 -13.93 22.48
CA ARG A 551 -19.49 -15.05 21.59
C ARG A 551 -18.37 -16.10 21.62
N GLU A 552 -18.76 -17.37 21.62
CA GLU A 552 -17.83 -18.51 21.57
C GLU A 552 -17.03 -18.58 20.26
N ASP A 553 -17.54 -17.99 19.17
CA ASP A 553 -16.86 -17.93 17.87
C ASP A 553 -15.79 -16.83 17.77
N THR A 554 -15.52 -16.11 18.86
CA THR A 554 -14.48 -15.07 18.92
C THR A 554 -13.28 -15.53 19.74
N THR A 555 -12.07 -15.28 19.23
CA THR A 555 -10.83 -15.47 19.99
C THR A 555 -10.45 -14.18 20.70
N LEU A 556 -9.94 -14.29 21.92
CA LEU A 556 -9.46 -13.15 22.70
C LEU A 556 -8.03 -13.45 23.17
N THR A 557 -7.08 -12.67 22.69
CA THR A 557 -5.68 -12.74 23.10
C THR A 557 -5.34 -11.53 23.95
N VAL A 558 -4.73 -11.75 25.11
CA VAL A 558 -4.12 -10.70 25.92
C VAL A 558 -2.62 -10.63 25.67
N PHE A 559 -2.05 -9.46 25.85
CA PHE A 559 -0.60 -9.25 25.85
C PHE A 559 -0.25 -8.14 26.84
N GLU A 560 1.03 -8.00 27.18
CA GLU A 560 1.52 -6.95 28.07
C GLU A 560 2.45 -6.01 27.30
N GLY A 561 2.58 -4.78 27.80
CA GLY A 561 3.46 -3.79 27.20
C GLY A 561 3.48 -2.48 27.98
N THR A 562 4.67 -2.09 28.44
CA THR A 562 4.88 -0.84 29.18
C THR A 562 5.37 0.24 28.22
N PRO A 563 4.60 1.32 27.99
CA PRO A 563 5.02 2.39 27.11
C PRO A 563 6.10 3.27 27.77
N PHE A 564 7.02 3.79 26.96
CA PHE A 564 7.90 4.88 27.34
C PHE A 564 7.91 5.95 26.24
N SER A 565 8.04 7.22 26.63
CA SER A 565 7.82 8.35 25.73
C SER A 565 8.86 9.46 25.86
N SER A 566 9.12 10.17 24.76
CA SER A 566 9.84 11.44 24.74
C SER A 566 8.87 12.60 24.62
N LEU A 567 9.21 13.72 25.27
CA LEU A 567 8.53 14.99 25.02
C LEU A 567 8.78 15.48 23.58
N PRO A 568 7.95 16.42 23.08
CA PRO A 568 8.25 17.16 21.86
C PRO A 568 9.59 17.90 21.95
N THR A 569 10.25 18.11 20.81
CA THR A 569 11.50 18.87 20.73
C THR A 569 11.27 20.39 20.72
N SER A 570 10.05 20.82 20.41
CA SER A 570 9.59 22.22 20.45
C SER A 570 8.30 22.30 21.26
N GLN A 571 8.13 23.40 21.99
CA GLN A 571 6.87 23.70 22.67
C GLN A 571 5.98 24.53 21.76
N GLU A 572 4.70 24.16 21.69
CA GLU A 572 3.71 25.05 21.09
C GLU A 572 3.54 26.27 21.98
N ILE A 573 3.67 27.45 21.40
CA ILE A 573 3.20 28.66 22.04
C ILE A 573 1.67 28.55 22.03
N ASP A 574 1.10 28.25 23.18
CA ASP A 574 -0.34 28.26 23.36
C ASP A 574 -0.80 29.73 23.16
N PRO A 575 -1.62 30.06 22.16
CA PRO A 575 -2.09 31.43 21.98
C PRO A 575 -2.93 31.92 23.17
N THR A 576 -3.41 31.02 24.05
CA THR A 576 -4.04 31.36 25.33
C THR A 576 -3.03 31.56 26.48
N SER A 577 -1.76 31.19 26.28
CA SER A 577 -0.65 31.47 27.20
C SER A 577 -0.08 32.89 27.09
N PHE A 578 -0.71 33.75 26.28
CA PHE A 578 -0.73 35.18 26.57
C PHE A 578 -1.94 35.47 27.48
N PRO A 579 -1.76 35.55 28.82
CA PRO A 579 -2.80 36.04 29.71
C PRO A 579 -3.50 37.25 29.10
N ARG A 580 -4.83 37.27 29.13
CA ARG A 580 -5.64 38.39 28.63
C ARG A 580 -5.13 39.80 29.04
N PRO A 581 -4.59 40.01 30.26
CA PRO A 581 -3.97 41.29 30.63
C PRO A 581 -2.75 41.68 29.78
N ILE A 582 -2.00 40.71 29.24
CA ILE A 582 -0.88 40.95 28.33
C ILE A 582 -1.40 41.45 26.98
N LEU A 583 -2.42 40.79 26.42
CA LEU A 583 -3.07 41.23 25.18
C LEU A 583 -3.70 42.62 25.33
N GLU A 584 -4.31 42.89 26.48
CA GLU A 584 -4.87 44.20 26.83
C GLU A 584 -3.78 45.29 27.00
N ALA A 585 -2.55 44.91 27.36
CA ALA A 585 -1.42 45.83 27.46
C ALA A 585 -0.74 46.14 26.11
N LEU A 586 -1.00 45.37 25.05
CA LEU A 586 -0.38 45.57 23.74
C LEU A 586 -0.90 46.84 23.05
N ALA A 587 -2.20 47.11 23.07
CA ALA A 587 -2.76 48.29 22.41
C ALA A 587 -2.28 49.62 23.03
N PRO A 588 -2.28 49.80 24.37
CA PRO A 588 -1.67 50.96 25.01
C PRO A 588 -0.18 51.11 24.71
N LEU A 589 0.58 50.00 24.68
CA LEU A 589 2.02 50.00 24.35
C LEU A 589 2.25 50.51 22.93
N THR A 590 1.52 49.96 21.95
CA THR A 590 1.61 50.36 20.55
C THR A 590 1.26 51.84 20.39
N ASN A 591 0.20 52.33 21.05
CA ASN A 591 -0.18 53.74 21.01
C ASN A 591 0.87 54.67 21.66
N ALA A 592 1.47 54.27 22.78
CA ALA A 592 2.54 55.03 23.44
C ALA A 592 3.82 55.09 22.58
N LEU A 593 4.14 54.00 21.87
CA LEU A 593 5.26 53.93 20.94
C LEU A 593 5.04 54.79 19.69
N LEU A 594 3.82 54.79 19.12
CA LEU A 594 3.46 55.64 17.98
C LEU A 594 3.47 57.13 18.33
N SER A 595 3.03 57.49 19.54
CA SER A 595 2.99 58.88 20.03
C SER A 595 4.30 59.39 20.67
N GLY A 596 5.39 58.61 20.59
CA GLY A 596 6.71 59.03 21.07
C GLY A 596 6.88 59.12 22.59
N LYS A 597 5.97 58.53 23.39
CA LYS A 597 5.99 58.57 24.87
C LYS A 597 6.07 57.18 25.53
N PRO A 598 7.09 56.35 25.23
CA PRO A 598 7.17 54.99 25.76
C PRO A 598 7.49 54.91 27.26
N GLY A 599 8.03 55.98 27.86
CA GLY A 599 8.57 55.98 29.21
C GLY A 599 7.53 55.98 30.34
N GLU A 600 6.25 56.18 30.04
CA GLU A 600 5.18 56.30 31.06
C GLU A 600 4.45 54.98 31.34
N MET A 601 4.74 53.90 30.59
CA MET A 601 3.93 52.69 30.63
C MET A 601 4.64 51.49 31.28
N GLN A 602 3.96 50.82 32.20
CA GLN A 602 4.43 49.55 32.75
C GLN A 602 4.21 48.42 31.75
N VAL A 603 5.29 47.82 31.28
CA VAL A 603 5.26 46.67 30.37
C VAL A 603 5.43 45.39 31.18
N PRO A 604 4.51 44.41 31.07
CA PRO A 604 4.68 43.09 31.69
C PRO A 604 6.05 42.48 31.35
N THR A 605 6.79 42.00 32.36
CA THR A 605 8.17 41.50 32.20
C THR A 605 8.29 40.41 31.13
N ILE A 606 7.25 39.59 30.96
CA ILE A 606 7.15 38.55 29.95
C ILE A 606 7.25 39.07 28.51
N LEU A 607 6.78 40.29 28.23
CA LEU A 607 6.88 40.90 26.89
C LEU A 607 8.32 41.30 26.53
N ASN A 608 9.16 41.52 27.53
CA ASN A 608 10.59 41.82 27.36
C ASN A 608 11.48 40.57 27.33
N GLN A 609 10.91 39.37 27.55
CA GLN A 609 11.68 38.14 27.47
C GLN A 609 12.05 37.84 26.01
N PRO A 610 13.31 37.45 25.73
CA PRO A 610 13.73 37.10 24.38
C PRO A 610 12.97 35.86 23.91
N CYS A 611 12.43 35.93 22.70
CA CYS A 611 11.74 34.80 22.08
C CYS A 611 12.74 33.91 21.35
N ASN A 612 12.81 32.62 21.72
CA ASN A 612 13.72 31.64 21.13
C ASN A 612 13.27 31.15 19.73
N HIS A 613 12.14 31.66 19.22
CA HIS A 613 11.59 31.37 17.90
C HIS A 613 11.35 32.67 17.12
N PRO A 614 11.37 32.65 15.77
CA PRO A 614 11.01 33.81 14.96
C PRO A 614 9.51 34.10 15.12
N LEU A 615 9.21 35.05 16.00
CA LEU A 615 7.88 35.64 16.16
C LEU A 615 7.73 36.82 15.20
N GLY A 616 6.54 36.96 14.62
CA GLY A 616 6.19 38.04 13.72
C GLY A 616 5.00 38.84 14.26
N VAL A 617 5.10 40.16 14.21
CA VAL A 617 4.02 41.08 14.56
C VAL A 617 3.49 41.71 13.29
N ILE A 618 2.18 41.67 13.09
CA ILE A 618 1.49 42.46 12.06
C ILE A 618 0.79 43.62 12.77
N LEU A 619 1.10 44.84 12.35
CA LEU A 619 0.40 46.05 12.81
C LEU A 619 -0.43 46.61 11.67
N GLU A 620 -1.69 46.94 11.98
CA GLU A 620 -2.65 47.52 11.04
C GLU A 620 -3.19 48.83 11.62
N VAL A 621 -3.10 49.91 10.84
CA VAL A 621 -3.58 51.26 11.19
C VAL A 621 -4.33 51.82 9.98
N GLY A 622 -5.65 51.90 10.06
CA GLY A 622 -6.49 52.25 8.90
C GLY A 622 -6.30 51.24 7.76
N ASP A 623 -6.00 51.73 6.55
CA ASP A 623 -5.73 50.89 5.37
C ASP A 623 -4.26 50.46 5.25
N HIS A 624 -3.41 50.79 6.23
CA HIS A 624 -1.98 50.50 6.20
C HIS A 624 -1.63 49.31 7.09
N ARG A 625 -0.83 48.39 6.55
CA ARG A 625 -0.31 47.23 7.26
C ARG A 625 1.21 47.19 7.16
N THR A 626 1.87 46.93 8.27
CA THR A 626 3.30 46.60 8.31
C THR A 626 3.51 45.29 9.06
N PHE A 627 4.66 44.69 8.87
CA PHE A 627 5.07 43.49 9.59
C PHE A 627 6.52 43.62 10.06
N ALA A 628 6.80 43.10 11.24
CA ALA A 628 8.16 42.92 11.74
C ALA A 628 8.35 41.45 12.14
N LEU A 629 9.44 40.85 11.67
CA LEU A 629 9.81 39.46 11.97
C LEU A 629 11.27 39.45 12.40
N HIS A 630 11.56 38.97 13.62
CA HIS A 630 12.93 38.86 14.10
C HIS A 630 13.15 37.57 14.90
N ALA A 631 14.26 36.89 14.67
CA ALA A 631 14.73 35.80 15.51
C ALA A 631 15.50 36.33 16.74
N GLY A 632 15.16 35.91 17.96
CA GLY A 632 15.93 36.22 19.17
C GLY A 632 15.66 37.58 19.84
N GLY A 633 14.72 38.39 19.33
CA GLY A 633 14.27 39.64 19.95
C GLY A 633 13.09 39.45 20.91
N SER A 634 12.81 40.44 21.76
CA SER A 634 11.57 40.46 22.57
C SER A 634 10.36 40.89 21.75
N LEU A 635 9.14 40.58 22.20
CA LEU A 635 7.91 41.01 21.52
C LEU A 635 7.78 42.55 21.50
N VAL A 636 8.29 43.23 22.53
CA VAL A 636 8.35 44.71 22.59
C VAL A 636 9.25 45.28 21.50
N ASP A 637 10.39 44.65 21.23
CA ASP A 637 11.32 45.12 20.19
C ASP A 637 10.70 44.98 18.80
N GLN A 638 10.00 43.87 18.55
CA GLN A 638 9.29 43.65 17.28
C GLN A 638 8.17 44.68 17.06
N ILE A 639 7.37 44.98 18.08
CA ILE A 639 6.33 46.02 18.01
C ILE A 639 6.97 47.39 17.75
N ARG A 640 8.09 47.69 18.42
CA ARG A 640 8.82 48.96 18.23
C ARG A 640 9.32 49.12 16.80
N ASP A 641 9.88 48.07 16.21
CA ASP A 641 10.39 48.11 14.84
C ASP A 641 9.26 48.22 13.82
N ALA A 642 8.14 47.53 14.04
CA ALA A 642 6.94 47.70 13.22
C ALA A 642 6.41 49.16 13.31
N CYS A 643 6.31 49.75 14.50
CA CYS A 643 5.92 51.15 14.69
C CYS A 643 6.90 52.12 13.99
N ARG A 644 8.21 51.90 14.09
CA ARG A 644 9.21 52.71 13.37
C ARG A 644 9.03 52.65 11.87
N SER A 645 8.75 51.47 11.32
CA SER A 645 8.46 51.31 9.89
C SER A 645 7.25 52.14 9.46
N LEU A 646 6.18 52.18 10.26
CA LEU A 646 4.99 52.99 9.96
C LEU A 646 5.27 54.50 10.03
N LEU A 647 6.04 54.95 11.04
CA LEU A 647 6.40 56.35 11.21
C LEU A 647 7.36 56.85 10.12
N ALA A 648 8.35 56.04 9.74
CA ALA A 648 9.32 56.39 8.69
C ALA A 648 8.68 56.58 7.31
N GLU A 649 7.54 55.93 7.06
CA GLU A 649 6.78 56.08 5.81
C GLU A 649 5.85 57.30 5.80
N GLY A 650 5.71 58.04 6.91
CA GLY A 650 4.82 59.20 7.05
C GLY A 650 3.33 58.85 6.96
N ARG A 651 2.98 57.59 7.26
CA ARG A 651 1.63 57.00 7.02
C ARG A 651 0.70 57.03 8.22
N VAL A 652 1.10 57.70 9.31
CA VAL A 652 0.28 57.92 10.51
C VAL A 652 0.54 59.37 10.97
N PRO A 653 -0.48 60.18 11.30
CA PRO A 653 -0.27 61.51 11.88
C PRO A 653 0.30 61.40 13.31
N ASP A 654 1.21 62.32 13.66
CA ASP A 654 1.89 62.41 14.98
C ASP A 654 0.93 62.36 16.19
#